data_AF-A0A2P7THH4-F1
#
_entry.id   AF-A0A2P7THH4-F1
#
_cell.length_a   1.000
_cell.length_b   1.000
_cell.length_c   1.000
_cell.angle_alpha   90.00
_cell.angle_beta   90.00
_cell.angle_gamma   90.00
#
_symmetry.space_group_name_H-M   'P 1'
#
loop_
_entity.id
_entity.type
_entity.pdbx_description
1 polymer ?
#
loop_
_entity_poly.entity_id
_entity_poly.type
_entity_poly.pdbx_seq_one_letter_code
_entity_poly.pdbx_strand_id
1 'polypeptide(L)'
;MNLYLLTKLNFIMKKFVFFLLLLALAATGFAQNAPVNFESGGNGAGWTWTVFENATNPPVEIISNPDPSGINTSATVAKFTALQTGNPWAGCESLHGSANLGPFVLDANNSIIKIMVWKPVISDVGIKLVAPTGWAQPEIKVANTLVNQWEELTFNFSGYVNPPASEGQLDQIVVFPDFDLGGRTQDNIIYFDNITFSSGGGGATEPTVAAPTPTQPAANVISMFSDAYTNVPVDTWRTDWSAATLEDVQIAGNPTKKYSGLDFVGIETVSNQLDITTMTHFHLDVWSADFTFFGVKLVDFGADAAFGGGDDSEHQVNFTTPAQGQWVSLDIPLSSFTGLANRQNIAQFILVGQPSGANTVFVDNVYFYSGTGPTEPAIAAPTPTQPAANVISMFSDAYTNVPVDTWRTDWSAATLEDVQIAGNPTKKYSGLDFVGIETVSSQIDATAMTHFHMDVWSADFTFFGVKLVDFGADAAFGGGDDTEHQLNFTAPAQGEWVSLDMPFADFTGLASRQHLAQLILVGQPTGANTVFVDNVYFYNEAGGGTEPTVAAPTPTHPAANVISMFSDAYTNVPVDTWRTDWSAATLEDVQIAGNPTKKYSGLDFVGIETVSSQIDATEMTHFHMDVWSADFTFFGVKLVDFGADAAFGGGDDSEHQVNFVAPVQGTWVSLDIPLSSFAGLASRQHLAQLILVGQPTGANTVFVDNVYFYNDGGTGPVAPTVAAPTPTRPADYVISMFSDAYTNVPVDTWRTDWSAATLEDVQIAGNPTKKYSGLDFVGIETVANQIDATSMTHFHLDVWSPDFTFFGVKLVDFGADAAFGGGDDTEHQVNFTAPAQGQWVSLDIPFADFTGLASRQHLAQLILVGQPTGGNTVYVDNVYFYDINTGIGNVSQQPQIRVYPNPVQAGGQVYFGAEATQIQIFDLNGKELISVSTPYLNALNLEKGIYIVKIRTISGSTQVTKLVVN
;
A
#
# COMPACT_ATOMS: atom_id res chain seq x y z
N MET A 1 -56.11 47.39 15.76
CA MET A 1 -55.80 46.00 16.17
C MET A 1 -54.47 45.48 15.57
N ASN A 2 -53.49 46.34 15.22
CA ASN A 2 -52.25 45.90 14.56
C ASN A 2 -50.94 46.28 15.27
N LEU A 3 -50.96 47.22 16.23
CA LEU A 3 -49.73 47.63 16.94
C LEU A 3 -49.43 46.75 18.17
N TYR A 4 -50.46 46.09 18.72
CA TYR A 4 -50.36 45.21 19.89
C TYR A 4 -49.84 43.79 19.55
N LEU A 5 -50.00 43.36 18.29
CA LEU A 5 -49.42 42.09 17.81
C LEU A 5 -47.93 42.25 17.48
N LEU A 6 -47.52 43.36 16.86
CA LEU A 6 -46.11 43.58 16.48
C LEU A 6 -45.18 43.71 17.69
N THR A 7 -45.66 44.30 18.78
CA THR A 7 -44.90 44.45 20.03
C THR A 7 -44.80 43.13 20.81
N LYS A 8 -45.83 42.27 20.77
CA LYS A 8 -45.76 40.90 21.31
C LYS A 8 -44.84 40.00 20.48
N LEU A 9 -44.85 40.11 19.14
CA LEU A 9 -43.98 39.32 18.28
C LEU A 9 -42.49 39.65 18.50
N ASN A 10 -42.14 40.94 18.61
CA ASN A 10 -40.76 41.35 18.89
C ASN A 10 -40.29 41.00 20.31
N PHE A 11 -41.19 40.95 21.29
CA PHE A 11 -40.86 40.56 22.66
C PHE A 11 -40.74 39.03 22.82
N ILE A 12 -41.52 38.25 22.06
CA ILE A 12 -41.43 36.79 21.99
C ILE A 12 -40.18 36.37 21.20
N MET A 13 -39.87 37.04 20.09
CA MET A 13 -38.71 36.74 19.24
C MET A 13 -37.38 37.09 19.94
N LYS A 14 -37.31 38.16 20.73
CA LYS A 14 -36.13 38.44 21.58
C LYS A 14 -35.93 37.42 22.71
N LYS A 15 -37.00 36.86 23.27
CA LYS A 15 -36.90 35.77 24.26
C LYS A 15 -36.57 34.43 23.60
N PHE A 16 -37.05 34.18 22.38
CA PHE A 16 -36.73 32.98 21.61
C PHE A 16 -35.27 32.98 21.15
N VAL A 17 -34.74 34.12 20.69
CA VAL A 17 -33.32 34.27 20.34
C VAL A 17 -32.43 34.22 21.57
N PHE A 18 -32.84 34.76 22.72
CA PHE A 18 -32.09 34.65 23.97
C PHE A 18 -32.10 33.22 24.55
N PHE A 19 -33.19 32.46 24.36
CA PHE A 19 -33.28 31.04 24.75
C PHE A 19 -32.51 30.13 23.78
N LEU A 20 -32.49 30.44 22.47
CA LEU A 20 -31.62 29.74 21.50
C LEU A 20 -30.14 30.04 21.74
N LEU A 21 -29.78 31.25 22.16
CA LEU A 21 -28.40 31.61 22.51
C LEU A 21 -27.97 30.93 23.84
N LEU A 22 -28.89 30.71 24.78
CA LEU A 22 -28.64 29.95 26.01
C LEU A 22 -28.60 28.42 25.78
N LEU A 23 -29.30 27.89 24.76
CA LEU A 23 -29.16 26.49 24.32
C LEU A 23 -27.90 26.25 23.47
N ALA A 24 -27.47 27.24 22.68
CA ALA A 24 -26.22 27.17 21.90
C ALA A 24 -24.95 27.34 22.77
N LEU A 25 -25.08 27.81 24.02
CA LEU A 25 -23.98 27.85 24.99
C LEU A 25 -23.89 26.61 25.89
N ALA A 26 -24.80 25.64 25.77
CA ALA A 26 -24.86 24.46 26.66
C ALA A 26 -24.46 23.13 25.98
N ALA A 27 -23.90 23.18 24.77
CA ALA A 27 -23.33 22.02 24.08
C ALA A 27 -21.91 22.33 23.62
N THR A 28 -21.05 22.77 24.54
CA THR A 28 -19.62 22.51 24.37
C THR A 28 -19.44 21.03 24.60
N GLY A 29 -19.30 20.24 23.53
CA GLY A 29 -18.74 18.90 23.66
C GLY A 29 -17.38 19.06 24.35
N PHE A 30 -17.25 18.55 25.57
CA PHE A 30 -15.97 18.60 26.25
C PHE A 30 -15.05 17.60 25.56
N ALA A 31 -13.96 18.11 24.98
CA ALA A 31 -12.85 17.31 24.49
C ALA A 31 -11.78 17.26 25.59
N GLN A 32 -11.11 16.12 25.68
CA GLN A 32 -9.95 15.95 26.53
C GLN A 32 -8.80 16.87 26.09
N ASN A 33 -8.01 17.32 27.05
CA ASN A 33 -6.80 18.12 26.85
C ASN A 33 -5.69 17.21 26.29
N ALA A 34 -5.68 17.06 24.97
CA ALA A 34 -4.73 16.27 24.19
C ALA A 34 -4.17 17.09 23.00
N PRO A 35 -3.00 16.73 22.44
CA PRO A 35 -2.09 15.68 22.92
C PRO A 35 -1.43 16.06 24.26
N VAL A 36 -1.07 15.04 25.07
CA VAL A 36 -0.26 15.20 26.29
C VAL A 36 1.20 14.99 25.90
N ASN A 37 1.93 16.10 25.74
CA ASN A 37 3.25 16.11 25.10
C ASN A 37 4.37 16.66 26.00
N PHE A 38 4.06 17.02 27.25
CA PHE A 38 5.02 17.49 28.27
C PHE A 38 5.88 18.70 27.91
N GLU A 39 5.66 19.31 26.75
CA GLU A 39 6.34 20.50 26.25
C GLU A 39 6.01 21.75 27.08
N SER A 40 6.91 22.73 27.07
CA SER A 40 6.73 23.98 27.80
C SER A 40 5.44 24.70 27.36
N GLY A 41 4.46 24.78 28.26
CA GLY A 41 3.13 25.36 27.97
C GLY A 41 2.13 24.41 27.29
N GLY A 42 2.54 23.17 26.99
CA GLY A 42 1.70 22.08 26.49
C GLY A 42 0.99 21.28 27.59
N ASN A 43 0.12 20.36 27.19
CA ASN A 43 -0.61 19.50 28.14
C ASN A 43 0.35 18.48 28.79
N GLY A 44 0.14 18.18 30.08
CA GLY A 44 0.99 17.26 30.85
C GLY A 44 2.17 17.91 31.55
N ALA A 45 2.76 18.97 30.99
CA ALA A 45 3.95 19.65 31.54
C ALA A 45 3.68 20.34 32.89
N GLY A 46 2.50 20.96 33.02
CA GLY A 46 2.04 21.63 34.24
C GLY A 46 1.09 20.80 35.10
N TRP A 47 0.87 19.53 34.75
CA TRP A 47 -0.08 18.66 35.46
C TRP A 47 0.58 18.05 36.69
N THR A 48 -0.21 17.85 37.75
CA THR A 48 0.19 17.00 38.88
C THR A 48 -0.02 15.54 38.51
N TRP A 49 1.07 14.76 38.56
CA TRP A 49 1.08 13.30 38.38
C TRP A 49 1.34 12.62 39.73
N THR A 50 0.36 11.86 40.23
CA THR A 50 0.49 11.12 41.49
C THR A 50 1.01 9.72 41.19
N VAL A 51 2.15 9.34 41.79
CA VAL A 51 2.68 7.97 41.70
C VAL A 51 2.09 7.09 42.80
N PHE A 52 1.72 5.87 42.43
CA PHE A 52 1.15 4.88 43.35
C PHE A 52 1.82 3.52 43.22
N GLU A 53 1.70 2.73 44.30
CA GLU A 53 2.12 1.32 44.37
C GLU A 53 3.60 1.05 43.99
N ASN A 54 4.44 2.07 43.99
CA ASN A 54 5.83 2.01 43.56
C ASN A 54 6.78 2.15 44.76
N ALA A 55 6.53 1.39 45.82
CA ALA A 55 7.25 1.43 47.11
C ALA A 55 7.34 2.84 47.74
N THR A 56 8.45 3.57 47.54
CA THR A 56 8.61 4.94 48.05
C THR A 56 7.88 5.99 47.22
N ASN A 57 7.23 5.59 46.10
CA ASN A 57 6.55 6.45 45.13
C ASN A 57 7.42 7.64 44.67
N PRO A 58 8.57 7.41 44.00
CA PRO A 58 9.32 8.49 43.36
C PRO A 58 8.40 9.30 42.44
N PRO A 59 8.42 10.65 42.47
CA PRO A 59 7.56 11.46 41.63
C PRO A 59 7.89 11.28 40.14
N VAL A 60 6.90 11.50 39.27
CA VAL A 60 7.16 11.70 37.83
C VAL A 60 7.95 13.00 37.65
N GLU A 61 9.05 12.93 36.91
CA GLU A 61 9.89 14.08 36.60
C GLU A 61 9.68 14.48 35.13
N ILE A 62 9.40 15.75 34.85
CA ILE A 62 9.45 16.27 33.48
C ILE A 62 10.87 16.78 33.23
N ILE A 63 11.59 16.10 32.34
CA ILE A 63 13.02 16.37 32.09
C ILE A 63 13.25 16.66 30.60
N SER A 64 14.43 17.22 30.26
CA SER A 64 14.87 17.25 28.87
C SER A 64 14.89 15.83 28.29
N ASN A 65 14.37 15.67 27.08
CA ASN A 65 14.36 14.39 26.39
C ASN A 65 15.80 13.85 26.32
N PRO A 66 16.10 12.70 26.97
CA PRO A 66 17.45 12.15 26.98
C PRO A 66 17.87 11.57 25.63
N ASP A 67 16.91 11.34 24.73
CA ASP A 67 17.11 10.78 23.39
C ASP A 67 16.18 11.49 22.38
N PRO A 68 16.45 12.74 21.98
CA PRO A 68 15.62 13.50 21.05
C PRO A 68 15.89 13.09 19.60
N SER A 69 15.68 11.81 19.29
CA SER A 69 15.96 11.20 17.98
C SER A 69 14.84 10.23 17.55
N GLY A 70 14.93 9.72 16.31
CA GLY A 70 13.94 8.78 15.78
C GLY A 70 12.53 9.38 15.68
N ILE A 71 11.54 8.66 16.22
CA ILE A 71 10.13 9.08 16.18
C ILE A 71 9.76 10.15 17.22
N ASN A 72 10.60 10.38 18.24
CA ASN A 72 10.33 11.37 19.29
C ASN A 72 11.45 12.42 19.42
N THR A 73 11.32 13.51 18.67
CA THR A 73 12.23 14.65 18.70
C THR A 73 11.79 15.76 19.66
N SER A 74 10.92 15.45 20.63
CA SER A 74 10.42 16.42 21.62
C SER A 74 11.54 16.96 22.51
N ALA A 75 11.35 18.16 23.07
CA ALA A 75 12.37 18.77 23.91
C ALA A 75 12.32 18.21 25.35
N THR A 76 11.15 17.78 25.81
CA THR A 76 10.92 17.31 27.18
C THR A 76 9.99 16.12 27.24
N VAL A 77 10.23 15.21 28.20
CA VAL A 77 9.47 13.96 28.36
C VAL A 77 9.16 13.69 29.83
N ALA A 78 8.15 12.85 30.09
CA ALA A 78 7.89 12.35 31.44
C ALA A 78 8.81 11.17 31.76
N LYS A 79 9.49 11.23 32.91
CA LYS A 79 10.32 10.16 33.46
C LYS A 79 9.63 9.51 34.66
N PHE A 80 9.46 8.20 34.59
CA PHE A 80 9.00 7.34 35.68
C PHE A 80 10.10 6.36 36.09
N THR A 81 10.37 6.24 37.38
CA THR A 81 11.33 5.25 37.90
C THR A 81 10.56 4.08 38.52
N ALA A 82 10.39 2.98 37.79
CA ALA A 82 9.73 1.80 38.31
C ALA A 82 10.70 1.02 39.21
N LEU A 83 10.41 0.95 40.51
CA LEU A 83 11.31 0.32 41.48
C LEU A 83 11.16 -1.20 41.44
N GLN A 84 12.28 -1.90 41.62
CA GLN A 84 12.33 -3.35 41.81
C GLN A 84 11.43 -3.80 42.97
N THR A 85 11.38 -2.98 44.02
CA THR A 85 10.57 -3.22 45.22
C THR A 85 9.12 -2.72 45.10
N GLY A 86 8.78 -2.03 44.01
CA GLY A 86 7.42 -1.60 43.70
C GLY A 86 6.56 -2.76 43.20
N ASN A 87 5.25 -2.61 43.30
CA ASN A 87 4.32 -3.63 42.79
C ASN A 87 4.44 -3.77 41.26
N PRO A 88 4.11 -4.95 40.71
CA PRO A 88 4.00 -5.20 39.27
C PRO A 88 3.25 -4.13 38.49
N TRP A 89 2.18 -3.58 39.06
CA TRP A 89 1.30 -2.57 38.46
C TRP A 89 1.56 -1.13 38.98
N ALA A 90 2.78 -0.83 39.44
CA ALA A 90 3.17 0.53 39.79
C ALA A 90 2.91 1.50 38.62
N GLY A 91 2.37 2.68 38.90
CA GLY A 91 1.98 3.63 37.87
C GLY A 91 1.84 5.06 38.36
N CYS A 92 1.38 5.93 37.46
CA CYS A 92 1.10 7.33 37.74
C CYS A 92 -0.24 7.78 37.13
N GLU A 93 -0.90 8.70 37.80
CA GLU A 93 -2.22 9.21 37.40
C GLU A 93 -2.25 10.74 37.38
N SER A 94 -2.97 11.31 36.42
CA SER A 94 -3.30 12.74 36.42
C SER A 94 -4.33 13.05 37.53
N LEU A 95 -4.45 14.29 38.00
CA LEU A 95 -5.61 14.68 38.82
C LEU A 95 -6.92 14.67 38.02
N HIS A 96 -8.03 14.43 38.71
CA HIS A 96 -9.39 14.67 38.19
C HIS A 96 -9.65 16.16 37.93
N GLY A 97 -10.64 16.43 37.08
CA GLY A 97 -11.14 17.76 36.76
C GLY A 97 -10.62 18.35 35.44
N SER A 98 -11.13 19.53 35.10
CA SER A 98 -10.90 20.19 33.80
C SER A 98 -9.49 20.76 33.59
N ALA A 99 -8.65 20.77 34.64
CA ALA A 99 -7.31 21.36 34.57
C ALA A 99 -6.24 20.39 34.02
N ASN A 100 -6.46 19.07 34.17
CA ASN A 100 -5.58 18.04 33.64
C ASN A 100 -6.19 17.46 32.36
N LEU A 101 -6.52 16.16 32.29
CA LEU A 101 -7.07 15.56 31.08
C LEU A 101 -8.43 16.16 30.69
N GLY A 102 -9.22 16.58 31.67
CA GLY A 102 -10.53 17.17 31.46
C GLY A 102 -11.62 16.16 31.08
N PRO A 103 -12.89 16.52 31.29
CA PRO A 103 -14.00 15.60 31.13
C PRO A 103 -14.24 15.26 29.65
N PHE A 104 -14.40 13.97 29.31
CA PHE A 104 -14.73 13.51 27.98
C PHE A 104 -15.47 12.16 28.02
N VAL A 105 -15.98 11.74 26.87
CA VAL A 105 -16.47 10.38 26.63
C VAL A 105 -15.67 9.77 25.49
N LEU A 106 -15.49 8.46 25.54
CA LEU A 106 -14.94 7.71 24.42
C LEU A 106 -15.96 7.66 23.29
N ASP A 107 -15.55 8.03 22.09
CA ASP A 107 -16.33 7.93 20.86
C ASP A 107 -15.44 7.52 19.67
N ALA A 108 -16.02 7.51 18.47
CA ALA A 108 -15.31 7.10 17.27
C ALA A 108 -14.10 7.99 16.93
N ASN A 109 -13.97 9.19 17.49
CA ASN A 109 -12.93 10.17 17.16
C ASN A 109 -11.76 10.20 18.15
N ASN A 110 -11.89 9.55 19.32
CA ASN A 110 -10.87 9.61 20.37
C ASN A 110 -10.57 8.27 21.06
N SER A 111 -11.09 7.16 20.53
CA SER A 111 -10.98 5.84 21.15
C SER A 111 -9.69 5.09 20.84
N ILE A 112 -8.79 5.61 19.99
CA ILE A 112 -7.42 5.10 19.87
C ILE A 112 -6.48 6.02 20.62
N ILE A 113 -5.88 5.49 21.68
CA ILE A 113 -4.85 6.20 22.44
C ILE A 113 -3.49 5.68 22.02
N LYS A 114 -2.60 6.57 21.61
CA LYS A 114 -1.19 6.22 21.36
C LYS A 114 -0.31 6.89 22.39
N ILE A 115 0.82 6.26 22.72
CA ILE A 115 1.83 6.79 23.64
C ILE A 115 3.21 6.37 23.13
N MET A 116 4.14 7.32 23.09
CA MET A 116 5.55 7.00 22.83
C MET A 116 6.20 6.61 24.15
N VAL A 117 6.91 5.48 24.17
CA VAL A 117 7.62 4.98 25.35
C VAL A 117 9.07 4.68 25.02
N TRP A 118 9.95 4.86 26.00
CA TRP A 118 11.34 4.46 25.97
C TRP A 118 11.64 3.72 27.27
N LYS A 119 12.09 2.48 27.19
CA LYS A 119 12.26 1.61 28.38
C LYS A 119 13.44 0.66 28.24
N PRO A 120 14.14 0.30 29.32
CA PRO A 120 15.30 -0.61 29.28
C PRO A 120 14.91 -2.10 29.23
N VAL A 121 13.61 -2.43 29.31
CA VAL A 121 13.10 -3.80 29.39
C VAL A 121 11.81 -3.94 28.57
N ILE A 122 11.51 -5.17 28.14
CA ILE A 122 10.23 -5.54 27.54
C ILE A 122 9.24 -5.88 28.65
N SER A 123 8.15 -5.13 28.74
CA SER A 123 7.00 -5.47 29.59
C SER A 123 5.73 -4.83 29.04
N ASP A 124 4.57 -5.18 29.60
CA ASP A 124 3.35 -4.45 29.28
C ASP A 124 3.47 -2.97 29.70
N VAL A 125 3.00 -2.07 28.85
CA VAL A 125 2.59 -0.71 29.22
C VAL A 125 1.07 -0.72 29.29
N GLY A 126 0.50 -0.16 30.36
CA GLY A 126 -0.94 -0.12 30.57
C GLY A 126 -1.50 1.30 30.51
N ILE A 127 -2.68 1.47 29.91
CA ILE A 127 -3.46 2.72 29.99
C ILE A 127 -4.84 2.42 30.58
N LYS A 128 -5.29 3.29 31.49
CA LYS A 128 -6.62 3.24 32.08
C LYS A 128 -7.22 4.64 32.20
N LEU A 129 -8.53 4.73 32.00
CA LEU A 129 -9.30 5.97 32.09
C LEU A 129 -10.30 5.87 33.24
N VAL A 130 -10.43 6.95 34.02
CA VAL A 130 -11.20 6.96 35.26
C VAL A 130 -12.13 8.18 35.31
N ALA A 131 -13.35 7.97 35.80
CA ALA A 131 -14.33 9.03 36.07
C ALA A 131 -14.18 9.59 37.50
N PRO A 132 -14.73 10.78 37.84
CA PRO A 132 -14.56 11.43 39.13
C PRO A 132 -14.95 10.61 40.37
N THR A 133 -15.86 9.64 40.21
CA THR A 133 -16.31 8.75 41.29
C THR A 133 -15.40 7.54 41.50
N GLY A 134 -14.37 7.36 40.66
CA GLY A 134 -13.50 6.20 40.62
C GLY A 134 -13.99 5.08 39.69
N TRP A 135 -15.08 5.29 38.93
CA TRP A 135 -15.52 4.33 37.92
C TRP A 135 -14.50 4.21 36.80
N ALA A 136 -14.11 2.98 36.45
CA ALA A 136 -13.20 2.68 35.36
C ALA A 136 -13.38 1.24 34.85
N GLN A 137 -13.08 1.02 33.58
CA GLN A 137 -12.87 -0.32 33.02
C GLN A 137 -11.44 -0.82 33.32
N PRO A 138 -11.16 -2.14 33.16
CA PRO A 138 -9.79 -2.67 33.25
C PRO A 138 -8.84 -1.97 32.28
N GLU A 139 -7.58 -1.84 32.64
CA GLU A 139 -6.53 -1.30 31.77
C GLU A 139 -6.36 -2.14 30.49
N ILE A 140 -6.07 -1.47 29.37
CA ILE A 140 -5.54 -2.14 28.18
C ILE A 140 -4.02 -2.18 28.34
N LYS A 141 -3.44 -3.34 28.06
CA LYS A 141 -2.00 -3.58 28.16
C LYS A 141 -1.42 -3.94 26.80
N VAL A 142 -0.33 -3.29 26.44
CA VAL A 142 0.41 -3.53 25.20
C VAL A 142 1.88 -3.63 25.57
N ALA A 143 2.52 -4.74 25.24
CA ALA A 143 3.95 -4.90 25.45
C ALA A 143 4.73 -4.03 24.45
N ASN A 144 5.75 -3.33 24.95
CA ASN A 144 6.74 -2.76 24.05
C ASN A 144 7.55 -3.88 23.38
N THR A 145 8.00 -3.68 22.16
CA THR A 145 8.84 -4.63 21.40
C THR A 145 10.30 -4.19 21.36
N LEU A 146 10.57 -2.91 21.67
CA LEU A 146 11.88 -2.29 21.62
C LEU A 146 12.38 -1.93 23.01
N VAL A 147 13.70 -1.96 23.22
CA VAL A 147 14.34 -1.50 24.46
C VAL A 147 15.37 -0.41 24.18
N ASN A 148 15.53 0.53 25.11
CA ASN A 148 16.45 1.67 25.06
C ASN A 148 16.32 2.54 23.79
N GLN A 149 15.12 2.59 23.20
CA GLN A 149 14.77 3.47 22.09
C GLN A 149 13.28 3.81 22.14
N TRP A 150 12.88 4.86 21.43
CA TRP A 150 11.48 5.27 21.35
C TRP A 150 10.65 4.31 20.51
N GLU A 151 9.49 3.93 21.05
CA GLU A 151 8.47 3.12 20.37
C GLU A 151 7.10 3.77 20.58
N GLU A 152 6.26 3.83 19.54
CA GLU A 152 4.86 4.24 19.68
C GLU A 152 3.97 3.02 19.90
N LEU A 153 3.29 2.97 21.05
CA LEU A 153 2.33 1.92 21.39
C LEU A 153 0.90 2.41 21.15
N THR A 154 0.04 1.52 20.65
CA THR A 154 -1.35 1.84 20.30
C THR A 154 -2.33 1.04 21.17
N PHE A 155 -3.26 1.73 21.81
CA PHE A 155 -4.28 1.19 22.72
C PHE A 155 -5.68 1.44 22.16
N ASN A 156 -6.43 0.37 21.87
CA ASN A 156 -7.74 0.46 21.25
C ASN A 156 -8.89 0.39 22.28
N PHE A 157 -9.46 1.54 22.62
CA PHE A 157 -10.61 1.70 23.51
C PHE A 157 -11.96 1.72 22.77
N SER A 158 -12.04 1.39 21.47
CA SER A 158 -13.30 1.48 20.72
C SER A 158 -14.41 0.57 21.26
N GLY A 159 -14.04 -0.55 21.87
CA GLY A 159 -14.96 -1.47 22.54
C GLY A 159 -15.28 -1.13 24.00
N TYR A 160 -14.71 -0.05 24.57
CA TYR A 160 -14.88 0.29 25.98
C TYR A 160 -16.17 1.07 26.20
N VAL A 161 -16.95 0.63 27.19
CA VAL A 161 -18.19 1.30 27.58
C VAL A 161 -17.87 2.60 28.31
N ASN A 162 -18.59 3.68 28.01
CA ASN A 162 -18.49 4.92 28.77
C ASN A 162 -19.07 4.79 30.18
N PRO A 163 -18.63 5.61 31.15
CA PRO A 163 -19.21 5.60 32.49
C PRO A 163 -20.73 5.85 32.45
N PRO A 164 -21.53 5.18 33.30
CA PRO A 164 -22.92 5.57 33.51
C PRO A 164 -23.01 7.03 33.93
N ALA A 165 -24.09 7.71 33.56
CA ALA A 165 -24.27 9.15 33.85
C ALA A 165 -24.16 9.52 35.35
N SER A 166 -24.40 8.58 36.27
CA SER A 166 -24.23 8.77 37.72
C SER A 166 -22.76 8.92 38.16
N GLU A 167 -21.83 8.41 37.35
CA GLU A 167 -20.40 8.38 37.64
C GLU A 167 -19.65 9.60 37.07
N GLY A 168 -20.30 10.37 36.19
CA GLY A 168 -19.70 11.49 35.47
C GLY A 168 -19.04 11.06 34.15
N GLN A 169 -18.20 11.94 33.59
CA GLN A 169 -17.40 11.69 32.39
C GLN A 169 -16.00 11.21 32.77
N LEU A 170 -15.27 10.58 31.86
CA LEU A 170 -13.86 10.26 32.09
C LEU A 170 -13.07 11.56 32.19
N ASP A 171 -12.19 11.71 33.17
CA ASP A 171 -11.42 12.96 33.36
C ASP A 171 -10.01 12.76 33.91
N GLN A 172 -9.59 11.50 34.06
CA GLN A 172 -8.28 11.10 34.54
C GLN A 172 -7.70 10.00 33.65
N ILE A 173 -6.41 10.11 33.32
CA ILE A 173 -5.61 9.07 32.70
C ILE A 173 -4.64 8.49 33.72
N VAL A 174 -4.53 7.16 33.72
CA VAL A 174 -3.60 6.38 34.51
C VAL A 174 -2.68 5.64 33.55
N VAL A 175 -1.37 5.82 33.73
CA VAL A 175 -0.33 5.15 32.95
C VAL A 175 0.37 4.16 33.87
N PHE A 176 0.51 2.92 33.40
CA PHE A 176 1.29 1.85 34.01
C PHE A 176 2.53 1.62 33.14
N PRO A 177 3.65 2.33 33.37
CA PRO A 177 4.74 2.35 32.40
C PRO A 177 5.50 1.02 32.31
N ASP A 178 5.37 0.14 33.31
CA ASP A 178 6.13 -1.11 33.42
C ASP A 178 5.32 -2.19 34.14
N PHE A 179 4.25 -2.69 33.53
CA PHE A 179 3.36 -3.69 34.11
C PHE A 179 3.93 -5.10 33.95
N ASP A 180 4.50 -5.67 35.02
CA ASP A 180 5.16 -6.98 34.97
C ASP A 180 4.77 -7.88 36.16
N LEU A 181 3.84 -8.81 35.91
CA LEU A 181 3.38 -9.79 36.91
C LEU A 181 4.45 -10.83 37.28
N GLY A 182 5.49 -11.01 36.46
CA GLY A 182 6.67 -11.80 36.79
C GLY A 182 7.57 -11.13 37.82
N GLY A 183 7.40 -9.82 37.99
CA GLY A 183 8.14 -8.99 38.93
C GLY A 183 9.47 -8.50 38.35
N ARG A 184 9.87 -7.30 38.77
CA ARG A 184 11.08 -6.65 38.27
C ARG A 184 12.34 -7.24 38.89
N THR A 185 13.39 -7.36 38.09
CA THR A 185 14.73 -7.80 38.53
C THR A 185 15.66 -6.66 38.92
N GLN A 186 15.30 -5.42 38.57
CA GLN A 186 16.03 -4.19 38.87
C GLN A 186 15.08 -2.97 38.83
N ASP A 187 15.58 -1.80 39.23
CA ASP A 187 14.88 -0.53 39.00
C ASP A 187 14.96 -0.18 37.50
N ASN A 188 13.84 0.21 36.90
CA ASN A 188 13.74 0.58 35.50
C ASN A 188 13.43 2.08 35.36
N ILE A 189 14.23 2.80 34.58
CA ILE A 189 13.94 4.20 34.21
C ILE A 189 13.18 4.19 32.90
N ILE A 190 11.96 4.69 32.91
CA ILE A 190 11.05 4.70 31.78
C ILE A 190 10.74 6.14 31.41
N TYR A 191 10.81 6.45 30.12
CA TYR A 191 10.31 7.71 29.58
C TYR A 191 9.04 7.46 28.78
N PHE A 192 8.11 8.39 28.84
CA PHE A 192 6.94 8.39 27.96
C PHE A 192 6.54 9.80 27.58
N ASP A 193 5.93 9.92 26.40
CA ASP A 193 5.63 11.20 25.76
C ASP A 193 4.53 11.05 24.69
N ASN A 194 4.05 12.18 24.17
CA ASN A 194 3.14 12.30 23.03
C ASN A 194 1.91 11.38 23.13
N ILE A 195 1.19 11.45 24.26
CA ILE A 195 -0.07 10.73 24.40
C ILE A 195 -1.12 11.41 23.52
N THR A 196 -1.53 10.74 22.45
CA THR A 196 -2.50 11.24 21.50
C THR A 196 -3.78 10.43 21.56
N PHE A 197 -4.89 11.07 21.20
CA PHE A 197 -6.19 10.44 21.06
C PHE A 197 -6.61 10.65 19.62
N SER A 198 -7.01 9.58 18.97
CA SER A 198 -7.38 9.58 17.56
C SER A 198 -8.60 8.69 17.35
N SER A 199 -9.16 8.77 16.15
CA SER A 199 -10.32 8.00 15.78
C SER A 199 -10.05 6.50 15.84
N GLY A 200 -11.03 5.75 16.34
CA GLY A 200 -11.16 4.29 16.30
C GLY A 200 -11.10 3.75 14.88
N GLY A 201 -9.91 3.67 14.27
CA GLY A 201 -9.74 3.18 12.89
C GLY A 201 -8.31 3.24 12.40
N GLY A 202 -7.47 2.28 12.81
CA GLY A 202 -6.15 2.03 12.25
C GLY A 202 -6.20 0.93 11.18
N GLY A 203 -6.92 1.23 10.11
CA GLY A 203 -7.18 0.43 8.91
C GLY A 203 -8.08 1.29 8.04
N ALA A 204 -7.96 1.22 6.71
CA ALA A 204 -8.88 1.94 5.84
C ALA A 204 -10.32 1.68 6.33
N THR A 205 -11.14 2.71 6.54
CA THR A 205 -12.54 2.58 7.03
C THR A 205 -13.51 2.27 5.89
N GLU A 206 -13.02 2.38 4.67
CA GLU A 206 -13.66 2.00 3.42
C GLU A 206 -12.59 1.52 2.42
N PRO A 207 -12.94 0.69 1.43
CA PRO A 207 -11.98 0.27 0.42
C PRO A 207 -11.56 1.47 -0.44
N THR A 208 -10.26 1.56 -0.78
CA THR A 208 -9.71 2.62 -1.65
C THR A 208 -9.54 2.16 -3.10
N VAL A 209 -9.60 0.85 -3.34
CA VAL A 209 -9.57 0.22 -4.67
C VAL A 209 -10.90 -0.47 -4.93
N ALA A 210 -11.31 -0.58 -6.19
CA ALA A 210 -12.52 -1.33 -6.57
C ALA A 210 -12.39 -2.82 -6.25
N ALA A 211 -13.52 -3.52 -6.14
CA ALA A 211 -13.51 -4.98 -6.06
C ALA A 211 -12.91 -5.59 -7.35
N PRO A 212 -12.31 -6.80 -7.29
CA PRO A 212 -11.78 -7.47 -8.47
C PRO A 212 -12.83 -7.63 -9.58
N THR A 213 -12.48 -7.36 -10.83
CA THR A 213 -13.41 -7.56 -11.95
C THR A 213 -13.67 -9.05 -12.19
N PRO A 214 -14.94 -9.51 -12.19
CA PRO A 214 -15.26 -10.91 -12.46
C PRO A 214 -14.80 -11.38 -13.84
N THR A 215 -14.30 -12.62 -13.92
CA THR A 215 -13.73 -13.20 -15.15
C THR A 215 -14.55 -14.36 -15.73
N GLN A 216 -15.61 -14.79 -15.04
CA GLN A 216 -16.46 -15.90 -15.50
C GLN A 216 -17.11 -15.57 -16.85
N PRO A 217 -17.19 -16.52 -17.80
CA PRO A 217 -17.88 -16.29 -19.07
C PRO A 217 -19.34 -15.90 -18.83
N ALA A 218 -19.79 -14.76 -19.37
CA ALA A 218 -21.13 -14.23 -19.12
C ALA A 218 -22.27 -15.22 -19.46
N ALA A 219 -22.05 -16.16 -20.37
CA ALA A 219 -23.02 -17.22 -20.71
C ALA A 219 -23.30 -18.20 -19.55
N ASN A 220 -22.41 -18.24 -18.57
CA ASN A 220 -22.45 -19.16 -17.44
C ASN A 220 -22.86 -18.47 -16.14
N VAL A 221 -23.23 -17.18 -16.18
CA VAL A 221 -23.43 -16.34 -15.00
C VAL A 221 -24.89 -15.88 -14.89
N ILE A 222 -25.46 -15.96 -13.69
CA ILE A 222 -26.69 -15.25 -13.29
C ILE A 222 -26.26 -14.14 -12.35
N SER A 223 -26.11 -12.92 -12.87
CA SER A 223 -25.63 -11.77 -12.10
C SER A 223 -26.77 -11.02 -11.43
N MET A 224 -26.65 -10.70 -10.14
CA MET A 224 -27.57 -9.84 -9.41
C MET A 224 -27.03 -8.42 -9.28
N PHE A 225 -25.72 -8.28 -9.04
CA PHE A 225 -25.05 -6.98 -8.92
C PHE A 225 -23.59 -7.11 -9.36
N SER A 226 -23.26 -6.59 -10.53
CA SER A 226 -21.90 -6.41 -11.03
C SER A 226 -21.94 -5.43 -12.20
N ASP A 227 -20.88 -4.66 -12.41
CA ASP A 227 -20.69 -3.82 -13.60
C ASP A 227 -20.10 -4.61 -14.79
N ALA A 228 -19.56 -5.82 -14.56
CA ALA A 228 -19.04 -6.71 -15.59
C ALA A 228 -20.12 -7.51 -16.34
N TYR A 229 -21.31 -7.67 -15.75
CA TYR A 229 -22.39 -8.51 -16.29
C TYR A 229 -23.72 -7.77 -16.44
N THR A 230 -24.63 -8.34 -17.23
CA THR A 230 -26.03 -7.89 -17.24
C THR A 230 -26.76 -8.46 -16.03
N ASN A 231 -27.21 -7.57 -15.13
CA ASN A 231 -27.89 -7.97 -13.91
C ASN A 231 -29.35 -8.37 -14.13
N VAL A 232 -29.80 -9.45 -13.49
CA VAL A 232 -31.21 -9.82 -13.37
C VAL A 232 -31.92 -8.90 -12.37
N PRO A 233 -33.24 -8.73 -12.46
CA PRO A 233 -33.99 -7.90 -11.52
C PRO A 233 -33.90 -8.42 -10.08
N VAL A 234 -33.64 -7.53 -9.14
CA VAL A 234 -33.69 -7.77 -7.68
C VAL A 234 -34.73 -6.82 -7.10
N ASP A 235 -35.65 -7.34 -6.28
CA ASP A 235 -36.79 -6.56 -5.78
C ASP A 235 -36.36 -5.53 -4.73
N THR A 236 -35.46 -5.94 -3.82
CA THR A 236 -34.81 -5.03 -2.89
C THR A 236 -33.46 -5.56 -2.42
N TRP A 237 -32.51 -4.64 -2.20
CA TRP A 237 -31.19 -4.91 -1.61
C TRP A 237 -31.15 -4.71 -0.09
N ARG A 238 -32.28 -4.28 0.50
CA ARG A 238 -32.47 -4.14 1.94
C ARG A 238 -33.96 -4.18 2.26
N THR A 239 -34.41 -5.28 2.85
CA THR A 239 -35.80 -5.44 3.30
C THR A 239 -36.12 -4.60 4.52
N ASP A 240 -37.41 -4.33 4.79
CA ASP A 240 -37.85 -3.58 5.97
C ASP A 240 -37.48 -4.27 7.29
N TRP A 241 -37.36 -5.60 7.29
CA TRP A 241 -36.96 -6.40 8.44
C TRP A 241 -35.44 -6.48 8.65
N SER A 242 -34.64 -5.85 7.78
CA SER A 242 -33.17 -5.79 7.91
C SER A 242 -32.73 -4.89 9.06
N ALA A 243 -31.62 -5.28 9.71
CA ALA A 243 -30.92 -4.52 10.74
C ALA A 243 -29.58 -4.01 10.19
N ALA A 244 -29.67 -3.15 9.17
CA ALA A 244 -28.56 -2.43 8.55
C ALA A 244 -29.08 -1.16 7.84
N THR A 245 -28.17 -0.22 7.56
CA THR A 245 -28.41 0.89 6.62
C THR A 245 -27.74 0.58 5.30
N LEU A 246 -28.46 0.71 4.18
CA LEU A 246 -27.91 0.53 2.83
C LEU A 246 -27.63 1.89 2.18
N GLU A 247 -26.45 2.03 1.61
CA GLU A 247 -26.04 3.13 0.74
C GLU A 247 -25.40 2.57 -0.53
N ASP A 248 -25.70 3.17 -1.69
CA ASP A 248 -25.01 2.88 -2.94
C ASP A 248 -23.85 3.87 -3.08
N VAL A 249 -22.62 3.35 -3.09
CA VAL A 249 -21.40 4.17 -3.19
C VAL A 249 -20.63 3.85 -4.46
N GLN A 250 -19.60 4.64 -4.76
CA GLN A 250 -18.65 4.38 -5.83
C GLN A 250 -17.26 4.26 -5.22
N ILE A 251 -16.60 3.13 -5.44
CA ILE A 251 -15.23 2.90 -4.98
C ILE A 251 -14.33 2.81 -6.21
N ALA A 252 -13.42 3.77 -6.36
CA ALA A 252 -12.58 3.90 -7.56
C ALA A 252 -13.38 3.85 -8.89
N GLY A 253 -14.62 4.36 -8.88
CA GLY A 253 -15.51 4.39 -10.05
C GLY A 253 -16.33 3.12 -10.29
N ASN A 254 -16.18 2.09 -9.45
CA ASN A 254 -17.00 0.88 -9.47
C ASN A 254 -18.20 1.03 -8.51
N PRO A 255 -19.43 0.68 -8.92
CA PRO A 255 -20.60 0.68 -8.05
C PRO A 255 -20.52 -0.37 -6.94
N THR A 256 -20.71 0.04 -5.70
CA THR A 256 -20.60 -0.85 -4.53
C THR A 256 -21.77 -0.66 -3.57
N LYS A 257 -22.30 -1.74 -2.99
CA LYS A 257 -23.28 -1.68 -1.90
C LYS A 257 -22.56 -1.50 -0.57
N LYS A 258 -22.90 -0.47 0.21
CA LYS A 258 -22.38 -0.24 1.56
C LYS A 258 -23.48 -0.51 2.59
N TYR A 259 -23.22 -1.45 3.49
CA TYR A 259 -24.08 -1.76 4.63
C TYR A 259 -23.41 -1.28 5.92
N SER A 260 -23.97 -0.25 6.56
CA SER A 260 -23.48 0.27 7.85
C SER A 260 -24.32 -0.23 9.02
N GLY A 261 -23.65 -0.59 10.12
CA GLY A 261 -24.27 -1.14 11.31
C GLY A 261 -24.93 -2.50 11.04
N LEU A 262 -24.24 -3.37 10.30
CA LEU A 262 -24.81 -4.61 9.79
C LEU A 262 -24.91 -5.70 10.87
N ASP A 263 -26.09 -5.89 11.47
CA ASP A 263 -26.38 -7.15 12.16
C ASP A 263 -26.73 -8.23 11.11
N PHE A 264 -27.76 -7.94 10.32
CA PHE A 264 -28.10 -8.72 9.13
C PHE A 264 -28.89 -7.86 8.12
N VAL A 265 -28.76 -8.18 6.84
CA VAL A 265 -29.54 -7.56 5.77
C VAL A 265 -30.18 -8.62 4.89
N GLY A 266 -31.46 -8.45 4.62
CA GLY A 266 -32.23 -9.23 3.67
C GLY A 266 -32.25 -8.59 2.29
N ILE A 267 -31.99 -9.41 1.27
CA ILE A 267 -32.11 -9.09 -0.15
C ILE A 267 -33.16 -10.02 -0.73
N GLU A 268 -34.09 -9.50 -1.53
CA GLU A 268 -35.25 -10.26 -2.02
C GLU A 268 -35.34 -10.26 -3.55
N THR A 269 -35.74 -11.42 -4.07
CA THR A 269 -36.04 -11.70 -5.49
C THR A 269 -37.43 -12.34 -5.61
N VAL A 270 -38.35 -12.06 -4.69
CA VAL A 270 -39.66 -12.74 -4.56
C VAL A 270 -40.50 -12.68 -5.84
N SER A 271 -40.46 -11.56 -6.57
CA SER A 271 -41.18 -11.35 -7.83
C SER A 271 -40.42 -11.89 -9.05
N ASN A 272 -39.12 -12.14 -8.89
CA ASN A 272 -38.18 -12.53 -9.93
C ASN A 272 -37.25 -13.66 -9.42
N GLN A 273 -37.86 -14.73 -8.88
CA GLN A 273 -37.10 -15.80 -8.21
C GLN A 273 -36.11 -16.45 -9.17
N LEU A 274 -34.95 -16.83 -8.63
CA LEU A 274 -33.83 -17.33 -9.43
C LEU A 274 -33.81 -18.85 -9.46
N ASP A 275 -33.83 -19.41 -10.68
CA ASP A 275 -33.49 -20.82 -10.92
C ASP A 275 -31.97 -20.96 -11.09
N ILE A 276 -31.32 -21.45 -10.06
CA ILE A 276 -29.87 -21.68 -10.00
C ILE A 276 -29.53 -23.18 -10.13
N THR A 277 -30.46 -24.02 -10.60
CA THR A 277 -30.25 -25.48 -10.69
C THR A 277 -29.08 -25.88 -11.57
N THR A 278 -28.78 -25.08 -12.58
CA THR A 278 -27.64 -25.28 -13.51
C THR A 278 -26.34 -24.67 -13.00
N MET A 279 -26.38 -23.87 -11.94
CA MET A 279 -25.23 -23.21 -11.34
C MET A 279 -24.53 -24.13 -10.33
N THR A 280 -23.27 -23.82 -10.05
CA THR A 280 -22.40 -24.60 -9.17
C THR A 280 -21.91 -23.78 -7.98
N HIS A 281 -21.79 -22.46 -8.12
CA HIS A 281 -21.23 -21.56 -7.11
C HIS A 281 -22.08 -20.29 -6.95
N PHE A 282 -22.02 -19.71 -5.75
CA PHE A 282 -22.46 -18.35 -5.45
C PHE A 282 -21.21 -17.52 -5.17
N HIS A 283 -21.10 -16.36 -5.82
CA HIS A 283 -19.97 -15.44 -5.70
C HIS A 283 -20.43 -14.10 -5.14
N LEU A 284 -19.60 -13.51 -4.28
CA LEU A 284 -19.64 -12.10 -3.91
C LEU A 284 -18.25 -11.61 -3.50
N ASP A 285 -17.95 -10.35 -3.78
CA ASP A 285 -16.82 -9.66 -3.20
C ASP A 285 -17.28 -8.91 -1.95
N VAL A 286 -16.56 -9.09 -0.85
CA VAL A 286 -16.86 -8.44 0.43
C VAL A 286 -15.62 -7.76 0.99
N TRP A 287 -15.78 -6.55 1.51
CA TRP A 287 -14.74 -5.82 2.22
C TRP A 287 -15.29 -5.28 3.53
N SER A 288 -14.50 -5.34 4.60
CA SER A 288 -14.80 -4.69 5.87
C SER A 288 -13.51 -4.36 6.61
N ALA A 289 -13.50 -3.22 7.29
CA ALA A 289 -12.38 -2.81 8.14
C ALA A 289 -12.28 -3.66 9.42
N ASP A 290 -13.41 -4.23 9.87
CA ASP A 290 -13.56 -4.63 11.27
C ASP A 290 -14.46 -5.86 11.50
N PHE A 291 -14.98 -6.50 10.46
CA PHE A 291 -15.81 -7.69 10.66
C PHE A 291 -15.04 -8.85 11.32
N THR A 292 -15.62 -9.47 12.34
CA THR A 292 -15.06 -10.66 12.99
C THR A 292 -15.74 -11.94 12.51
N PHE A 293 -16.87 -11.78 11.83
CA PHE A 293 -17.66 -12.85 11.25
C PHE A 293 -18.47 -12.30 10.08
N PHE A 294 -18.61 -13.12 9.05
CA PHE A 294 -19.52 -12.86 7.94
C PHE A 294 -20.31 -14.13 7.60
N GLY A 295 -21.60 -14.01 7.35
CA GLY A 295 -22.48 -15.13 7.03
C GLY A 295 -23.27 -14.86 5.75
N VAL A 296 -23.40 -15.89 4.92
CA VAL A 296 -24.22 -15.86 3.70
C VAL A 296 -25.28 -16.93 3.81
N LYS A 297 -26.55 -16.53 3.76
CA LYS A 297 -27.70 -17.44 3.79
C LYS A 297 -28.50 -17.33 2.52
N LEU A 298 -28.87 -18.50 1.96
CA LEU A 298 -29.79 -18.61 0.82
C LEU A 298 -31.10 -19.24 1.28
N VAL A 299 -32.21 -18.75 0.72
CA VAL A 299 -33.57 -19.25 0.97
C VAL A 299 -34.27 -19.53 -0.35
N ASP A 300 -34.72 -20.76 -0.52
CA ASP A 300 -35.55 -21.24 -1.63
C ASP A 300 -36.99 -21.43 -1.15
N PHE A 301 -37.97 -20.88 -1.87
CA PHE A 301 -39.40 -20.98 -1.54
C PHE A 301 -40.05 -22.28 -2.06
N GLY A 302 -39.28 -23.36 -2.15
CA GLY A 302 -39.80 -24.67 -2.51
C GLY A 302 -40.37 -24.73 -3.93
N ALA A 303 -41.13 -25.78 -4.24
CA ALA A 303 -41.72 -25.99 -5.55
C ALA A 303 -42.99 -25.14 -5.78
N ASP A 304 -43.63 -24.66 -4.71
CA ASP A 304 -44.82 -23.82 -4.80
C ASP A 304 -44.51 -22.32 -5.04
N ALA A 305 -43.22 -21.95 -4.95
CA ALA A 305 -42.71 -20.60 -5.16
C ALA A 305 -43.27 -19.56 -4.17
N ALA A 306 -43.72 -20.01 -2.98
CA ALA A 306 -44.36 -19.16 -1.98
C ALA A 306 -43.83 -19.42 -0.56
N PHE A 307 -43.49 -18.33 0.14
CA PHE A 307 -43.04 -18.42 1.53
C PHE A 307 -44.10 -19.02 2.46
N GLY A 308 -43.68 -19.96 3.30
CA GLY A 308 -44.51 -20.59 4.33
C GLY A 308 -45.38 -21.75 3.84
N GLY A 309 -45.11 -22.27 2.64
CA GLY A 309 -45.79 -23.44 2.04
C GLY A 309 -45.45 -24.79 2.69
N GLY A 310 -44.37 -24.82 3.49
CA GLY A 310 -43.87 -26.02 4.16
C GLY A 310 -42.84 -26.81 3.35
N ASP A 311 -42.49 -26.32 2.16
CA ASP A 311 -41.41 -26.81 1.29
C ASP A 311 -40.25 -25.80 1.13
N ASP A 312 -40.27 -24.68 1.87
CA ASP A 312 -39.16 -23.74 1.97
C ASP A 312 -37.89 -24.45 2.48
N SER A 313 -36.73 -24.09 1.93
CA SER A 313 -35.45 -24.60 2.39
C SER A 313 -34.42 -23.49 2.48
N GLU A 314 -33.52 -23.59 3.46
CA GLU A 314 -32.53 -22.55 3.73
C GLU A 314 -31.27 -23.10 4.38
N HIS A 315 -30.14 -22.44 4.13
CA HIS A 315 -28.90 -22.73 4.82
C HIS A 315 -28.00 -21.50 4.87
N GLN A 316 -27.23 -21.37 5.95
CA GLN A 316 -26.24 -20.31 6.11
C GLN A 316 -24.84 -20.92 6.12
N VAL A 317 -23.97 -20.38 5.27
CA VAL A 317 -22.52 -20.63 5.30
C VAL A 317 -21.87 -19.51 6.12
N ASN A 318 -20.96 -19.89 7.01
CA ASN A 318 -20.32 -19.00 7.98
C ASN A 318 -18.82 -18.86 7.70
N PHE A 319 -18.33 -17.63 7.75
CA PHE A 319 -16.93 -17.27 7.66
C PHE A 319 -16.51 -16.62 8.99
N THR A 320 -15.71 -17.33 9.76
CA THR A 320 -15.12 -16.81 11.01
C THR A 320 -13.80 -16.13 10.69
N THR A 321 -13.57 -14.95 11.28
CA THR A 321 -12.34 -14.14 11.10
C THR A 321 -11.94 -13.93 9.63
N PRO A 322 -12.81 -13.37 8.77
CA PRO A 322 -12.42 -13.09 7.40
C PRO A 322 -11.36 -11.97 7.35
N ALA A 323 -10.55 -11.94 6.28
CA ALA A 323 -9.48 -10.97 6.12
C ALA A 323 -10.04 -9.52 6.10
N GLN A 324 -9.50 -8.66 6.96
CA GLN A 324 -9.94 -7.28 7.15
C GLN A 324 -9.12 -6.30 6.30
N GLY A 325 -9.70 -5.15 5.96
CA GLY A 325 -9.01 -4.06 5.26
C GLY A 325 -8.68 -4.34 3.79
N GLN A 326 -9.12 -5.46 3.24
CA GLN A 326 -8.92 -5.87 1.84
C GLN A 326 -10.17 -6.55 1.28
N TRP A 327 -10.29 -6.59 -0.06
CA TRP A 327 -11.40 -7.28 -0.72
C TRP A 327 -11.21 -8.78 -0.58
N VAL A 328 -12.28 -9.47 -0.22
CA VAL A 328 -12.34 -10.92 -0.13
C VAL A 328 -13.36 -11.42 -1.16
N SER A 329 -12.87 -12.13 -2.17
CA SER A 329 -13.72 -12.81 -3.15
C SER A 329 -14.18 -14.15 -2.58
N LEU A 330 -15.48 -14.31 -2.40
CA LEU A 330 -16.08 -15.52 -1.84
C LEU A 330 -16.76 -16.34 -2.92
N ASP A 331 -16.04 -17.33 -3.47
CA ASP A 331 -16.60 -18.37 -4.35
C ASP A 331 -17.14 -19.53 -3.51
N ILE A 332 -18.44 -19.49 -3.18
CA ILE A 332 -19.08 -20.46 -2.30
C ILE A 332 -19.70 -21.60 -3.13
N PRO A 333 -19.22 -22.85 -3.01
CA PRO A 333 -19.87 -23.99 -3.67
C PRO A 333 -21.33 -24.12 -3.20
N LEU A 334 -22.26 -24.28 -4.13
CA LEU A 334 -23.68 -24.45 -3.77
C LEU A 334 -23.92 -25.72 -2.95
N SER A 335 -23.02 -26.70 -3.02
CA SER A 335 -23.03 -27.88 -2.15
C SER A 335 -22.78 -27.58 -0.67
N SER A 336 -22.18 -26.43 -0.34
CA SER A 336 -21.95 -25.97 1.04
C SER A 336 -23.25 -25.57 1.74
N PHE A 337 -24.31 -25.27 0.98
CA PHE A 337 -25.64 -24.96 1.51
C PHE A 337 -26.42 -26.24 1.80
N THR A 338 -25.93 -27.05 2.74
CA THR A 338 -26.45 -28.42 2.99
C THR A 338 -27.92 -28.51 3.37
N GLY A 339 -28.51 -27.43 3.89
CA GLY A 339 -29.94 -27.31 4.21
C GLY A 339 -30.82 -26.83 3.06
N LEU A 340 -30.23 -26.43 1.93
CA LEU A 340 -30.93 -25.93 0.74
C LEU A 340 -31.36 -27.14 -0.13
N ALA A 341 -32.59 -27.58 0.04
CA ALA A 341 -33.12 -28.82 -0.56
C ALA A 341 -33.49 -28.66 -2.04
N ASN A 342 -33.79 -27.44 -2.49
CA ASN A 342 -34.10 -27.10 -3.86
C ASN A 342 -33.38 -25.80 -4.26
N ARG A 343 -33.31 -25.53 -5.57
CA ARG A 343 -32.52 -24.43 -6.18
C ARG A 343 -33.27 -23.73 -7.32
N GLN A 344 -34.57 -23.97 -7.44
CA GLN A 344 -35.39 -23.48 -8.55
C GLN A 344 -35.98 -22.10 -8.28
N ASN A 345 -36.17 -21.76 -7.00
CA ASN A 345 -36.98 -20.64 -6.56
C ASN A 345 -36.26 -19.89 -5.43
N ILE A 346 -34.98 -19.53 -5.67
CA ILE A 346 -34.22 -18.71 -4.73
C ILE A 346 -34.89 -17.36 -4.66
N ALA A 347 -35.36 -17.01 -3.46
CA ALA A 347 -36.22 -15.86 -3.24
C ALA A 347 -35.62 -14.86 -2.24
N GLN A 348 -34.75 -15.31 -1.33
CA GLN A 348 -34.10 -14.44 -0.35
C GLN A 348 -32.64 -14.79 -0.13
N PHE A 349 -31.87 -13.74 0.16
CA PHE A 349 -30.46 -13.80 0.54
C PHE A 349 -30.31 -13.01 1.83
N ILE A 350 -29.59 -13.55 2.82
CA ILE A 350 -29.31 -12.85 4.05
C ILE A 350 -27.80 -12.78 4.24
N LEU A 351 -27.28 -11.56 4.31
CA LEU A 351 -25.90 -11.31 4.71
C LEU A 351 -25.91 -10.97 6.20
N VAL A 352 -25.05 -11.62 6.97
CA VAL A 352 -24.95 -11.48 8.43
C VAL A 352 -23.55 -10.98 8.76
N GLY A 353 -23.44 -9.98 9.63
CA GLY A 353 -22.16 -9.38 10.00
C GLY A 353 -21.97 -9.33 11.51
N GLN A 354 -20.72 -9.41 11.96
CA GLN A 354 -20.33 -9.09 13.35
C GLN A 354 -19.07 -8.21 13.35
N PRO A 355 -18.87 -7.32 14.34
CA PRO A 355 -19.69 -7.13 15.53
C PRO A 355 -21.08 -6.56 15.22
N SER A 356 -22.12 -7.22 15.72
CA SER A 356 -23.53 -6.90 15.42
C SER A 356 -23.85 -5.42 15.65
N GLY A 357 -24.38 -4.77 14.61
CA GLY A 357 -24.81 -3.38 14.67
C GLY A 357 -23.69 -2.33 14.68
N ALA A 358 -22.42 -2.74 14.59
CA ALA A 358 -21.26 -1.85 14.60
C ALA A 358 -20.41 -1.94 13.32
N ASN A 359 -20.31 -3.12 12.71
CA ASN A 359 -19.52 -3.32 11.50
C ASN A 359 -20.10 -2.62 10.28
N THR A 360 -19.20 -2.16 9.40
CA THR A 360 -19.55 -1.69 8.05
C THR A 360 -18.99 -2.66 7.03
N VAL A 361 -19.84 -3.07 6.08
CA VAL A 361 -19.51 -4.06 5.05
C VAL A 361 -19.83 -3.49 3.68
N PHE A 362 -18.86 -3.60 2.78
CA PHE A 362 -18.97 -3.23 1.38
C PHE A 362 -19.11 -4.52 0.58
N VAL A 363 -20.05 -4.55 -0.36
CA VAL A 363 -20.38 -5.72 -1.18
C VAL A 363 -20.42 -5.31 -2.64
N ASP A 364 -19.73 -6.08 -3.47
CA ASP A 364 -19.80 -5.99 -4.93
C ASP A 364 -19.88 -7.39 -5.56
N ASN A 365 -20.10 -7.45 -6.86
CA ASN A 365 -20.03 -8.67 -7.68
C ASN A 365 -20.86 -9.84 -7.13
N VAL A 366 -22.13 -9.63 -6.84
CA VAL A 366 -23.06 -10.67 -6.38
C VAL A 366 -23.64 -11.43 -7.57
N TYR A 367 -23.22 -12.69 -7.76
CA TYR A 367 -23.71 -13.52 -8.86
C TYR A 367 -23.63 -15.03 -8.57
N PHE A 368 -24.42 -15.83 -9.31
CA PHE A 368 -24.20 -17.27 -9.41
C PHE A 368 -23.49 -17.60 -10.71
N TYR A 369 -22.69 -18.65 -10.71
CA TYR A 369 -22.11 -19.14 -11.96
C TYR A 369 -22.06 -20.66 -12.04
N SER A 370 -22.04 -21.13 -13.28
CA SER A 370 -21.87 -22.51 -13.69
C SER A 370 -20.45 -22.71 -14.20
N GLY A 371 -19.66 -23.46 -13.46
CA GLY A 371 -18.28 -23.74 -13.80
C GLY A 371 -17.76 -24.80 -12.87
N THR A 372 -17.03 -25.76 -13.42
CA THR A 372 -15.96 -26.34 -12.61
C THR A 372 -14.99 -25.17 -12.41
N GLY A 373 -14.81 -24.71 -11.18
CA GLY A 373 -13.65 -23.86 -10.87
C GLY A 373 -12.38 -24.54 -11.43
N PRO A 374 -11.24 -23.82 -11.50
CA PRO A 374 -9.99 -24.49 -11.83
C PRO A 374 -9.88 -25.73 -10.94
N THR A 375 -9.71 -26.91 -11.56
CA THR A 375 -9.55 -28.19 -10.83
C THR A 375 -8.09 -28.50 -10.57
N GLU A 376 -7.21 -27.69 -11.17
CA GLU A 376 -5.77 -27.63 -11.00
C GLU A 376 -5.31 -26.17 -11.18
N PRO A 377 -4.17 -25.77 -10.59
CA PRO A 377 -3.63 -24.43 -10.75
C PRO A 377 -3.19 -24.16 -12.20
N ALA A 378 -3.49 -22.98 -12.72
CA ALA A 378 -3.11 -22.57 -14.08
C ALA A 378 -1.73 -21.89 -14.16
N ILE A 379 -1.25 -21.36 -13.03
CA ILE A 379 0.06 -20.73 -12.86
C ILE A 379 0.88 -21.51 -11.83
N ALA A 380 2.21 -21.44 -11.94
CA ALA A 380 3.10 -22.01 -10.93
C ALA A 380 2.90 -21.33 -9.56
N ALA A 381 3.31 -22.03 -8.49
CA ALA A 381 3.39 -21.43 -7.16
C ALA A 381 4.33 -20.20 -7.18
N PRO A 382 4.15 -19.24 -6.26
CA PRO A 382 5.08 -18.11 -6.12
C PRO A 382 6.53 -18.59 -6.00
N THR A 383 7.48 -17.88 -6.60
CA THR A 383 8.90 -18.22 -6.43
C THR A 383 9.39 -17.73 -5.06
N PRO A 384 9.93 -18.61 -4.19
CA PRO A 384 10.45 -18.19 -2.90
C PRO A 384 11.56 -17.15 -3.03
N THR A 385 11.53 -16.15 -2.15
CA THR A 385 12.49 -15.03 -2.16
C THR A 385 13.49 -15.08 -1.02
N GLN A 386 13.34 -16.05 -0.10
CA GLN A 386 14.25 -16.17 1.04
C GLN A 386 15.68 -16.48 0.57
N PRO A 387 16.72 -15.86 1.16
CA PRO A 387 18.09 -16.20 0.83
C PRO A 387 18.38 -17.68 1.09
N ALA A 388 18.93 -18.39 0.11
CA ALA A 388 19.15 -19.85 0.20
C ALA A 388 20.00 -20.28 1.42
N ALA A 389 20.84 -19.39 1.96
CA ALA A 389 21.62 -19.63 3.17
C ALA A 389 20.77 -19.75 4.44
N ASN A 390 19.57 -19.16 4.44
CA ASN A 390 18.64 -19.14 5.56
C ASN A 390 17.52 -20.16 5.40
N VAL A 391 17.65 -21.10 4.45
CA VAL A 391 16.59 -22.02 4.06
C VAL A 391 17.07 -23.47 4.18
N ILE A 392 16.28 -24.30 4.86
CA ILE A 392 16.36 -25.77 4.77
C ILE A 392 15.18 -26.21 3.90
N SER A 393 15.44 -26.47 2.62
CA SER A 393 14.39 -26.83 1.67
C SER A 393 14.17 -28.33 1.61
N MET A 394 12.92 -28.77 1.70
CA MET A 394 12.52 -30.17 1.45
C MET A 394 12.08 -30.34 -0.01
N PHE A 395 11.34 -29.36 -0.55
CA PHE A 395 10.85 -29.37 -1.92
C PHE A 395 10.65 -27.95 -2.45
N SER A 396 11.59 -27.48 -3.28
CA SER A 396 11.46 -26.28 -4.12
C SER A 396 12.40 -26.41 -5.31
N ASP A 397 12.09 -25.76 -6.43
CA ASP A 397 12.99 -25.59 -7.57
C ASP A 397 13.90 -24.35 -7.43
N ALA A 398 13.63 -23.47 -6.46
CA ALA A 398 14.45 -22.30 -6.13
C ALA A 398 15.66 -22.64 -5.23
N TYR A 399 15.61 -23.76 -4.49
CA TYR A 399 16.61 -24.14 -3.49
C TYR A 399 17.19 -25.54 -3.71
N THR A 400 18.31 -25.83 -3.04
CA THR A 400 18.82 -27.20 -2.96
C THR A 400 18.06 -27.96 -1.88
N ASN A 401 17.38 -29.05 -2.26
CA ASN A 401 16.56 -29.83 -1.35
C ASN A 401 17.39 -30.81 -0.51
N VAL A 402 17.09 -30.91 0.77
CA VAL A 402 17.59 -31.97 1.67
C VAL A 402 16.91 -33.30 1.34
N PRO A 403 17.53 -34.45 1.68
CA PRO A 403 16.90 -35.76 1.47
C PRO A 403 15.58 -35.91 2.24
N VAL A 404 14.55 -36.40 1.55
CA VAL A 404 13.26 -36.81 2.13
C VAL A 404 13.04 -38.28 1.79
N ASP A 405 12.76 -39.12 2.79
CA ASP A 405 12.66 -40.57 2.62
C ASP A 405 11.44 -40.94 1.78
N THR A 406 10.30 -40.32 2.08
CA THR A 406 9.08 -40.46 1.30
C THR A 406 8.18 -39.24 1.44
N TRP A 407 7.52 -38.88 0.35
CA TRP A 407 6.46 -37.88 0.30
C TRP A 407 5.06 -38.46 0.52
N ARG A 408 4.97 -39.79 0.65
CA ARG A 408 3.73 -40.51 0.96
C ARG A 408 4.07 -41.83 1.63
N THR A 409 3.85 -41.91 2.94
CA THR A 409 4.01 -43.16 3.71
C THR A 409 2.94 -44.21 3.37
N ASP A 410 3.20 -45.47 3.69
CA ASP A 410 2.23 -46.57 3.47
C ASP A 410 0.95 -46.39 4.31
N TRP A 411 1.05 -45.70 5.44
CA TRP A 411 -0.08 -45.39 6.32
C TRP A 411 -0.88 -44.15 5.88
N SER A 412 -0.46 -43.46 4.82
CA SER A 412 -1.18 -42.31 4.26
C SER A 412 -2.49 -42.69 3.58
N ALA A 413 -3.50 -41.83 3.72
CA ALA A 413 -4.78 -41.90 3.04
C ALA A 413 -4.88 -40.78 1.97
N ALA A 414 -4.04 -40.90 0.94
CA ALA A 414 -4.01 -40.04 -0.24
C ALA A 414 -3.33 -40.76 -1.41
N THR A 415 -3.55 -40.28 -2.64
CA THR A 415 -2.77 -40.65 -3.83
C THR A 415 -1.81 -39.52 -4.17
N LEU A 416 -0.51 -39.80 -4.26
CA LEU A 416 0.52 -38.83 -4.64
C LEU A 416 0.85 -38.96 -6.13
N GLU A 417 0.85 -37.85 -6.85
CA GLU A 417 1.37 -37.68 -8.21
C GLU A 417 2.37 -36.52 -8.24
N ASP A 418 3.49 -36.68 -8.93
CA ASP A 418 4.38 -35.57 -9.28
C ASP A 418 3.91 -34.97 -10.60
N VAL A 419 3.57 -33.68 -10.61
CA VAL A 419 3.05 -32.96 -11.78
C VAL A 419 3.93 -31.77 -12.14
N GLN A 420 3.63 -31.12 -13.27
CA GLN A 420 4.28 -29.89 -13.70
C GLN A 420 3.20 -28.84 -13.91
N ILE A 421 3.26 -27.74 -13.16
CA ILE A 421 2.32 -26.62 -13.28
C ILE A 421 3.07 -25.45 -13.90
N ALA A 422 2.70 -25.06 -15.12
CA ALA A 422 3.41 -24.04 -15.90
C ALA A 422 4.95 -24.24 -16.00
N GLY A 423 5.42 -25.50 -15.92
CA GLY A 423 6.84 -25.86 -15.96
C GLY A 423 7.53 -25.92 -14.59
N ASN A 424 6.82 -25.64 -13.49
CA ASN A 424 7.29 -25.80 -12.13
C ASN A 424 6.90 -27.19 -11.57
N PRO A 425 7.82 -27.94 -10.92
CA PRO A 425 7.51 -29.22 -10.30
C PRO A 425 6.65 -29.09 -9.03
N THR A 426 5.50 -29.76 -9.02
CA THR A 426 4.52 -29.65 -7.92
C THR A 426 4.08 -31.03 -7.43
N LYS A 427 3.87 -31.20 -6.11
CA LYS A 427 3.27 -32.41 -5.54
C LYS A 427 1.75 -32.32 -5.58
N LYS A 428 1.06 -33.35 -6.09
CA LYS A 428 -0.40 -33.42 -6.12
C LYS A 428 -0.90 -34.58 -5.28
N TYR A 429 -1.71 -34.27 -4.27
CA TYR A 429 -2.39 -35.26 -3.43
C TYR A 429 -3.88 -35.29 -3.77
N SER A 430 -4.33 -36.38 -4.40
CA SER A 430 -5.75 -36.61 -4.69
C SER A 430 -6.42 -37.51 -3.65
N GLY A 431 -7.65 -37.16 -3.28
CA GLY A 431 -8.42 -37.85 -2.24
C GLY A 431 -7.73 -37.74 -0.88
N LEU A 432 -7.16 -36.57 -0.56
CA LEU A 432 -6.42 -36.33 0.66
C LEU A 432 -7.37 -36.37 1.87
N ASP A 433 -7.20 -37.38 2.72
CA ASP A 433 -7.64 -37.36 4.13
C ASP A 433 -6.46 -36.89 4.99
N PHE A 434 -5.37 -37.66 4.95
CA PHE A 434 -4.08 -37.23 5.46
C PHE A 434 -2.93 -37.91 4.70
N VAL A 435 -1.78 -37.27 4.64
CA VAL A 435 -0.55 -37.83 4.08
C VAL A 435 0.62 -37.58 5.04
N GLY A 436 1.39 -38.63 5.26
CA GLY A 436 2.66 -38.60 5.98
C GLY A 436 3.83 -38.45 5.03
N ILE A 437 4.72 -37.54 5.38
CA ILE A 437 6.00 -37.27 4.75
C ILE A 437 7.07 -37.55 5.81
N GLU A 438 8.11 -38.32 5.48
CA GLU A 438 9.11 -38.79 6.44
C GLU A 438 10.54 -38.38 6.07
N THR A 439 11.31 -38.01 7.09
CA THR A 439 12.74 -37.66 7.05
C THR A 439 13.50 -38.48 8.10
N VAL A 440 13.05 -39.69 8.42
CA VAL A 440 13.59 -40.54 9.48
C VAL A 440 15.07 -40.88 9.30
N SER A 441 15.54 -41.12 8.07
CA SER A 441 16.95 -41.44 7.81
C SER A 441 17.86 -40.21 7.79
N SER A 442 17.29 -39.01 7.67
CA SER A 442 17.98 -37.72 7.61
C SER A 442 17.10 -36.65 8.28
N GLN A 443 16.95 -36.77 9.59
CA GLN A 443 16.10 -35.86 10.37
C GLN A 443 16.57 -34.42 10.23
N ILE A 444 15.60 -33.51 10.25
CA ILE A 444 15.85 -32.09 10.02
C ILE A 444 16.07 -31.40 11.37
N ASP A 445 17.24 -30.78 11.52
CA ASP A 445 17.52 -29.83 12.60
C ASP A 445 17.09 -28.42 12.15
N ALA A 446 15.91 -28.00 12.58
CA ALA A 446 15.35 -26.68 12.33
C ALA A 446 15.46 -25.76 13.56
N THR A 447 16.38 -26.05 14.51
CA THR A 447 16.52 -25.23 15.72
C THR A 447 16.93 -23.78 15.43
N ALA A 448 17.67 -23.55 14.35
CA ALA A 448 18.10 -22.22 13.90
C ALA A 448 17.06 -21.50 13.01
N MET A 449 15.97 -22.16 12.63
CA MET A 449 14.90 -21.59 11.80
C MET A 449 13.85 -20.91 12.67
N THR A 450 13.07 -19.99 12.13
CA THR A 450 11.97 -19.33 12.85
C THR A 450 10.60 -19.68 12.27
N HIS A 451 10.55 -20.15 11.03
CA HIS A 451 9.31 -20.47 10.33
C HIS A 451 9.40 -21.80 9.57
N PHE A 452 8.23 -22.41 9.37
CA PHE A 452 7.98 -23.43 8.35
C PHE A 452 7.10 -22.80 7.27
N HIS A 453 7.44 -23.02 6.00
CA HIS A 453 6.76 -22.48 4.84
C HIS A 453 6.30 -23.59 3.90
N MET A 454 5.12 -23.41 3.30
CA MET A 454 4.68 -24.17 2.13
C MET A 454 3.66 -23.39 1.31
N ASP A 455 3.66 -23.60 0.00
CA ASP A 455 2.60 -23.13 -0.88
C ASP A 455 1.59 -24.25 -1.12
N VAL A 456 0.30 -23.94 -0.97
CA VAL A 456 -0.79 -24.88 -1.21
C VAL A 456 -1.84 -24.31 -2.14
N TRP A 457 -2.40 -25.16 -3.00
CA TRP A 457 -3.53 -24.81 -3.85
C TRP A 457 -4.54 -25.95 -3.81
N SER A 458 -5.82 -25.62 -3.73
CA SER A 458 -6.91 -26.60 -3.88
C SER A 458 -8.15 -25.92 -4.46
N ALA A 459 -8.89 -26.67 -5.27
CA ALA A 459 -10.16 -26.22 -5.81
C ALA A 459 -11.30 -26.29 -4.78
N ASP A 460 -11.16 -27.11 -3.74
CA ASP A 460 -12.29 -27.60 -2.97
C ASP A 460 -12.01 -27.90 -1.49
N PHE A 461 -10.80 -27.62 -0.98
CA PHE A 461 -10.51 -27.85 0.43
C PHE A 461 -11.33 -26.93 1.36
N THR A 462 -11.96 -27.52 2.39
CA THR A 462 -12.68 -26.75 3.42
C THR A 462 -11.88 -26.64 4.71
N PHE A 463 -10.80 -27.41 4.81
CA PHE A 463 -9.85 -27.37 5.90
C PHE A 463 -8.52 -27.94 5.42
N PHE A 464 -7.44 -27.36 5.90
CA PHE A 464 -6.08 -27.87 5.73
C PHE A 464 -5.35 -27.87 7.07
N GLY A 465 -4.65 -28.96 7.39
CA GLY A 465 -3.89 -29.09 8.62
C GLY A 465 -2.43 -29.40 8.31
N VAL A 466 -1.52 -28.75 9.03
CA VAL A 466 -0.08 -28.97 8.94
C VAL A 466 0.43 -29.40 10.30
N LYS A 467 0.97 -30.61 10.39
CA LYS A 467 1.49 -31.15 11.64
C LYS A 467 2.96 -31.53 11.50
N LEU A 468 3.77 -31.07 12.45
CA LEU A 468 5.18 -31.41 12.56
C LEU A 468 5.38 -32.37 13.74
N VAL A 469 6.28 -33.34 13.58
CA VAL A 469 6.65 -34.32 14.61
C VAL A 469 8.18 -34.35 14.75
N ASP A 470 8.65 -34.09 15.97
CA ASP A 470 10.04 -34.19 16.41
C ASP A 470 10.21 -35.47 17.24
N PHE A 471 11.20 -36.31 16.92
CA PHE A 471 11.48 -37.57 17.65
C PHE A 471 12.29 -37.37 18.94
N GLY A 472 12.22 -36.19 19.55
CA GLY A 472 12.83 -35.94 20.84
C GLY A 472 14.36 -36.00 20.81
N ALA A 473 14.99 -36.05 21.98
CA ALA A 473 16.45 -36.05 22.10
C ALA A 473 17.10 -37.40 21.75
N ASP A 474 16.34 -38.49 21.80
CA ASP A 474 16.82 -39.83 21.45
C ASP A 474 16.80 -40.11 19.94
N ALA A 475 16.18 -39.21 19.17
CA ALA A 475 16.07 -39.24 17.71
C ALA A 475 15.30 -40.48 17.19
N ALA A 476 14.46 -41.11 18.01
CA ALA A 476 13.76 -42.35 17.71
C ALA A 476 12.26 -42.31 18.06
N PHE A 477 11.41 -42.73 17.12
CA PHE A 477 9.97 -42.78 17.36
C PHE A 477 9.58 -43.72 18.51
N GLY A 478 8.73 -43.24 19.41
CA GLY A 478 8.17 -44.02 20.52
C GLY A 478 9.07 -44.09 21.76
N GLY A 479 10.10 -43.24 21.85
CA GLY A 479 11.00 -43.10 23.00
C GLY A 479 10.37 -42.49 24.25
N GLY A 480 9.21 -41.82 24.07
CA GLY A 480 8.49 -41.12 25.14
C GLY A 480 8.87 -39.65 25.30
N ASP A 481 9.76 -39.14 24.45
CA ASP A 481 10.16 -37.74 24.29
C ASP A 481 9.75 -37.15 22.93
N ASP A 482 9.02 -37.91 22.09
CA ASP A 482 8.42 -37.41 20.86
C ASP A 482 7.48 -36.23 21.15
N THR A 483 7.58 -35.17 20.35
CA THR A 483 6.68 -34.02 20.44
C THR A 483 6.08 -33.67 19.09
N GLU A 484 4.85 -33.17 19.11
CA GLU A 484 4.10 -32.88 17.90
C GLU A 484 3.09 -31.75 18.11
N HIS A 485 2.83 -30.99 17.07
CA HIS A 485 1.74 -30.01 17.07
C HIS A 485 1.17 -29.85 15.66
N GLN A 486 -0.15 -29.66 15.58
CA GLN A 486 -0.85 -29.41 14.33
C GLN A 486 -1.42 -28.00 14.32
N LEU A 487 -1.10 -27.23 13.28
CA LEU A 487 -1.79 -26.00 12.93
C LEU A 487 -2.95 -26.31 12.00
N ASN A 488 -4.05 -25.58 12.19
CA ASN A 488 -5.33 -25.81 11.52
C ASN A 488 -5.74 -24.56 10.75
N PHE A 489 -5.95 -24.71 9.45
CA PHE A 489 -6.44 -23.67 8.55
C PHE A 489 -7.87 -24.00 8.14
N THR A 490 -8.84 -23.25 8.65
CA THR A 490 -10.26 -23.42 8.34
C THR A 490 -10.64 -22.58 7.13
N ALA A 491 -11.26 -23.21 6.13
CA ALA A 491 -11.66 -22.58 4.86
C ALA A 491 -10.55 -21.74 4.20
N PRO A 492 -9.38 -22.33 3.86
CA PRO A 492 -8.35 -21.60 3.14
C PRO A 492 -8.84 -21.21 1.73
N ALA A 493 -8.25 -20.18 1.13
CA ALA A 493 -8.69 -19.66 -0.17
C ALA A 493 -8.59 -20.73 -1.27
N GLN A 494 -9.69 -20.93 -2.00
CA GLN A 494 -9.83 -21.95 -3.03
C GLN A 494 -9.53 -21.38 -4.41
N GLY A 495 -8.98 -22.21 -5.31
CA GLY A 495 -8.73 -21.81 -6.70
C GLY A 495 -7.51 -20.92 -6.91
N GLU A 496 -6.78 -20.56 -5.84
CA GLU A 496 -5.54 -19.78 -5.86
C GLU A 496 -4.45 -20.39 -4.97
N TRP A 497 -3.21 -19.95 -5.18
CA TRP A 497 -2.07 -20.39 -4.37
C TRP A 497 -2.08 -19.63 -3.05
N VAL A 498 -2.02 -20.38 -1.95
CA VAL A 498 -1.95 -19.86 -0.59
C VAL A 498 -0.57 -20.18 -0.03
N SER A 499 0.20 -19.13 0.25
CA SER A 499 1.47 -19.24 0.96
C SER A 499 1.22 -19.33 2.47
N LEU A 500 1.67 -20.41 3.10
CA LEU A 500 1.52 -20.66 4.52
C LEU A 500 2.86 -20.46 5.23
N ASP A 501 3.10 -19.25 5.72
CA ASP A 501 4.19 -18.95 6.64
C ASP A 501 3.76 -19.22 8.08
N MET A 502 4.35 -20.24 8.69
CA MET A 502 3.99 -20.73 10.02
C MET A 502 5.12 -20.48 11.01
N PRO A 503 5.01 -19.47 11.88
CA PRO A 503 5.98 -19.25 12.94
C PRO A 503 6.10 -20.48 13.84
N PHE A 504 7.33 -20.87 14.18
CA PHE A 504 7.53 -21.97 15.12
C PHE A 504 6.95 -21.71 16.51
N ALA A 505 6.71 -20.44 16.86
CA ALA A 505 6.01 -20.06 18.09
C ALA A 505 4.58 -20.61 18.16
N ASP A 506 3.92 -20.83 17.02
CA ASP A 506 2.53 -21.31 16.97
C ASP A 506 2.44 -22.83 17.18
N PHE A 507 3.53 -23.57 16.93
CA PHE A 507 3.62 -25.01 17.21
C PHE A 507 3.87 -25.28 18.71
N THR A 508 2.98 -24.79 19.57
CA THR A 508 3.14 -24.80 21.05
C THR A 508 3.34 -26.18 21.69
N GLY A 509 2.98 -27.26 20.98
CA GLY A 509 3.18 -28.66 21.41
C GLY A 509 4.49 -29.28 20.97
N LEU A 510 5.28 -28.57 20.15
CA LEU A 510 6.55 -29.02 19.60
C LEU A 510 7.68 -28.49 20.50
N ALA A 511 8.13 -29.31 21.46
CA ALA A 511 9.06 -28.86 22.50
C ALA A 511 10.51 -28.72 22.00
N SER A 512 10.83 -29.37 20.88
CA SER A 512 12.14 -29.39 20.22
C SER A 512 11.95 -29.34 18.71
N ARG A 513 13.00 -28.93 17.98
CA ARG A 513 13.03 -28.88 16.51
C ARG A 513 14.31 -29.50 15.95
N GLN A 514 15.02 -30.27 16.77
CA GLN A 514 16.34 -30.81 16.47
C GLN A 514 16.25 -32.06 15.59
N HIS A 515 15.16 -32.82 15.70
CA HIS A 515 14.98 -34.11 15.04
C HIS A 515 13.59 -34.20 14.39
N LEU A 516 13.25 -33.20 13.57
CA LEU A 516 12.01 -33.22 12.80
C LEU A 516 12.07 -34.38 11.81
N ALA A 517 11.18 -35.35 12.03
CA ALA A 517 11.20 -36.64 11.36
C ALA A 517 9.94 -36.90 10.53
N GLN A 518 8.84 -36.19 10.82
CA GLN A 518 7.60 -36.32 10.06
C GLN A 518 6.90 -34.97 9.86
N LEU A 519 6.35 -34.80 8.65
CA LEU A 519 5.38 -33.78 8.29
C LEU A 519 4.08 -34.48 7.89
N ILE A 520 2.96 -34.07 8.47
CA ILE A 520 1.65 -34.65 8.19
C ILE A 520 0.75 -33.53 7.66
N LEU A 521 0.24 -33.72 6.45
CA LEU A 521 -0.75 -32.82 5.84
C LEU A 521 -2.12 -33.47 5.96
N VAL A 522 -3.11 -32.72 6.40
CA VAL A 522 -4.50 -33.17 6.60
C VAL A 522 -5.41 -32.34 5.72
N GLY A 523 -6.31 -32.97 4.97
CA GLY A 523 -7.22 -32.30 4.05
C GLY A 523 -8.68 -32.64 4.33
N GLN A 524 -9.58 -31.67 4.17
CA GLN A 524 -11.03 -31.91 4.10
C GLN A 524 -11.61 -31.24 2.85
N PRO A 525 -12.69 -31.76 2.24
CA PRO A 525 -13.48 -32.91 2.69
C PRO A 525 -12.73 -34.25 2.55
N THR A 526 -12.78 -35.06 3.62
CA THR A 526 -12.08 -36.36 3.73
C THR A 526 -12.26 -37.21 2.47
N GLY A 527 -11.16 -37.57 1.82
CA GLY A 527 -11.16 -38.50 0.69
C GLY A 527 -11.69 -37.95 -0.64
N ALA A 528 -12.09 -36.68 -0.70
CA ALA A 528 -12.57 -36.01 -1.92
C ALA A 528 -11.63 -34.90 -2.39
N ASN A 529 -11.03 -34.16 -1.46
CA ASN A 529 -10.16 -33.01 -1.73
C ASN A 529 -8.93 -33.40 -2.56
N THR A 530 -8.58 -32.53 -3.53
CA THR A 530 -7.27 -32.54 -4.20
C THR A 530 -6.46 -31.32 -3.80
N VAL A 531 -5.25 -31.54 -3.28
CA VAL A 531 -4.32 -30.48 -2.86
C VAL A 531 -3.03 -30.56 -3.67
N PHE A 532 -2.61 -29.42 -4.20
CA PHE A 532 -1.33 -29.21 -4.84
C PHE A 532 -0.42 -28.51 -3.83
N VAL A 533 0.82 -28.98 -3.70
CA VAL A 533 1.80 -28.52 -2.72
C VAL A 533 3.09 -28.21 -3.43
N ASP A 534 3.63 -27.03 -3.13
CA ASP A 534 4.93 -26.58 -3.59
C ASP A 534 5.72 -25.90 -2.48
N ASN A 535 7.00 -25.59 -2.75
CA ASN A 535 7.87 -24.79 -1.90
C ASN A 535 7.83 -25.16 -0.41
N VAL A 536 8.07 -26.44 -0.08
CA VAL A 536 8.12 -26.91 1.31
C VAL A 536 9.51 -26.67 1.89
N TYR A 537 9.65 -25.71 2.81
CA TYR A 537 10.94 -25.40 3.42
C TYR A 537 10.82 -24.78 4.82
N PHE A 538 11.90 -24.82 5.59
CA PHE A 538 12.05 -24.07 6.83
C PHE A 538 12.94 -22.86 6.56
N TYR A 539 12.63 -21.71 7.17
CA TYR A 539 13.48 -20.53 7.03
C TYR A 539 13.67 -19.79 8.35
N ASN A 540 14.77 -19.05 8.43
CA ASN A 540 15.00 -18.09 9.50
C ASN A 540 14.69 -16.67 9.03
N GLU A 541 13.73 -16.05 9.70
CA GLU A 541 13.32 -14.66 9.57
C GLU A 541 14.25 -13.77 10.41
N ALA A 542 15.52 -13.71 10.00
CA ALA A 542 16.50 -12.72 10.44
C ALA A 542 17.71 -12.71 9.47
N GLY A 543 17.87 -11.59 8.76
CA GLY A 543 19.11 -11.12 8.12
C GLY A 543 19.54 -11.87 6.86
N GLY A 544 19.38 -11.25 5.69
CA GLY A 544 19.85 -11.81 4.43
C GLY A 544 21.39 -11.90 4.37
N GLY A 545 21.93 -13.12 4.47
CA GLY A 545 23.38 -13.38 4.45
C GLY A 545 24.13 -12.73 5.61
N THR A 546 25.22 -13.32 6.10
CA THR A 546 26.10 -12.64 7.07
C THR A 546 27.17 -11.79 6.38
N GLU A 547 27.41 -12.04 5.09
CA GLU A 547 28.40 -11.37 4.24
C GLU A 547 27.88 -11.24 2.80
N PRO A 548 28.34 -10.25 2.00
CA PRO A 548 27.96 -10.12 0.60
C PRO A 548 28.58 -11.24 -0.24
N THR A 549 27.83 -11.77 -1.22
CA THR A 549 28.30 -12.82 -2.14
C THR A 549 28.66 -12.30 -3.53
N VAL A 550 28.24 -11.08 -3.87
CA VAL A 550 28.60 -10.36 -5.09
C VAL A 550 29.46 -9.14 -4.73
N ALA A 551 30.37 -8.74 -5.62
CA ALA A 551 31.17 -7.53 -5.45
C ALA A 551 30.29 -6.26 -5.41
N ALA A 552 30.80 -5.19 -4.82
CA ALA A 552 30.16 -3.87 -4.92
C ALA A 552 30.06 -3.41 -6.38
N PRO A 553 29.07 -2.56 -6.73
CA PRO A 553 28.97 -1.99 -8.07
C PRO A 553 30.26 -1.31 -8.52
N THR A 554 30.69 -1.50 -9.77
CA THR A 554 31.88 -0.80 -10.27
C THR A 554 31.56 0.68 -10.53
N PRO A 555 32.30 1.64 -9.93
CA PRO A 555 32.08 3.05 -10.15
C PRO A 555 32.23 3.47 -11.62
N THR A 556 31.40 4.40 -12.08
CA THR A 556 31.36 4.83 -13.50
C THR A 556 31.75 6.29 -13.74
N HIS A 557 32.05 7.08 -12.70
CA HIS A 557 32.43 8.48 -12.87
C HIS A 557 33.76 8.62 -13.62
N PRO A 558 33.93 9.65 -14.46
CA PRO A 558 35.21 9.91 -15.10
C PRO A 558 36.32 10.11 -14.06
N ALA A 559 37.41 9.34 -14.15
CA ALA A 559 38.50 9.39 -13.18
C ALA A 559 39.13 10.79 -12.97
N ALA A 560 38.97 11.70 -13.94
CA ALA A 560 39.43 13.09 -13.82
C ALA A 560 38.62 13.92 -12.81
N ASN A 561 37.41 13.47 -12.47
CA ASN A 561 36.48 14.15 -11.57
C ASN A 561 36.38 13.47 -10.20
N VAL A 562 37.26 12.52 -9.90
CA VAL A 562 37.17 11.66 -8.71
C VAL A 562 38.44 11.83 -7.87
N ILE A 563 38.26 12.05 -6.57
CA ILE A 563 39.29 11.87 -5.55
C ILE A 563 38.97 10.56 -4.82
N SER A 564 39.65 9.48 -5.21
CA SER A 564 39.40 8.15 -4.65
C SER A 564 40.23 7.88 -3.41
N MET A 565 39.60 7.44 -2.31
CA MET A 565 40.30 6.94 -1.12
C MET A 565 40.46 5.42 -1.17
N PHE A 566 39.42 4.70 -1.61
CA PHE A 566 39.43 3.24 -1.77
C PHE A 566 38.50 2.81 -2.89
N SER A 567 39.06 2.33 -3.99
CA SER A 567 38.36 1.66 -5.08
C SER A 567 39.40 0.90 -5.91
N ASP A 568 38.99 -0.18 -6.58
CA ASP A 568 39.79 -0.87 -7.60
C ASP A 568 39.60 -0.27 -9.02
N ALA A 569 38.61 0.62 -9.20
CA ALA A 569 38.34 1.32 -10.46
C ALA A 569 39.19 2.59 -10.66
N TYR A 570 39.68 3.20 -9.58
CA TYR A 570 40.42 4.48 -9.60
C TYR A 570 41.82 4.39 -8.97
N THR A 571 42.65 5.40 -9.22
CA THR A 571 43.90 5.57 -8.48
C THR A 571 43.61 6.23 -7.14
N ASN A 572 43.91 5.54 -6.04
CA ASN A 572 43.63 6.02 -4.70
C ASN A 572 44.67 7.04 -4.21
N VAL A 573 44.21 8.09 -3.53
CA VAL A 573 45.06 9.00 -2.75
C VAL A 573 45.55 8.32 -1.47
N PRO A 574 46.66 8.78 -0.86
CA PRO A 574 47.13 8.22 0.40
C PRO A 574 46.10 8.38 1.53
N VAL A 575 45.88 7.32 2.29
CA VAL A 575 45.09 7.29 3.54
C VAL A 575 46.01 6.76 4.63
N ASP A 576 46.13 7.47 5.76
CA ASP A 576 47.07 7.15 6.84
C ASP A 576 46.67 5.87 7.57
N THR A 577 45.37 5.75 7.89
CA THR A 577 44.79 4.54 8.47
C THR A 577 43.32 4.42 8.12
N TRP A 578 42.86 3.17 7.93
CA TRP A 578 41.45 2.80 7.79
C TRP A 578 40.79 2.44 9.12
N ARG A 579 41.57 2.43 10.20
CA ARG A 579 41.08 2.20 11.56
C ARG A 579 42.05 2.83 12.55
N THR A 580 41.64 3.92 13.19
CA THR A 580 42.42 4.55 14.27
C THR A 580 42.43 3.72 15.55
N ASP A 581 43.39 3.97 16.44
CA ASP A 581 43.48 3.29 17.75
C ASP A 581 42.28 3.60 18.67
N TRP A 582 41.63 4.75 18.45
CA TRP A 582 40.43 5.17 19.18
C TRP A 582 39.12 4.62 18.59
N SER A 583 39.19 3.85 17.49
CA SER A 583 38.03 3.21 16.87
C SER A 583 37.50 2.03 17.70
N ALA A 584 36.19 1.89 17.75
CA ALA A 584 35.46 0.76 18.32
C ALA A 584 34.90 -0.13 17.20
N ALA A 585 35.81 -0.80 16.49
CA ALA A 585 35.51 -1.82 15.47
C ALA A 585 36.74 -2.73 15.27
N THR A 586 36.57 -3.89 14.65
CA THR A 586 37.67 -4.70 14.10
C THR A 586 37.70 -4.55 12.59
N LEU A 587 38.86 -4.20 12.01
CA LEU A 587 39.02 -4.07 10.56
C LEU A 587 39.71 -5.31 9.98
N GLU A 588 39.13 -5.87 8.92
CA GLU A 588 39.72 -6.90 8.08
C GLU A 588 39.66 -6.47 6.60
N ASP A 589 40.72 -6.76 5.86
CA ASP A 589 40.73 -6.65 4.40
C ASP A 589 40.30 -7.99 3.80
N VAL A 590 39.17 -8.00 3.10
CA VAL A 590 38.60 -9.22 2.50
C VAL A 590 38.52 -9.10 0.98
N GLN A 591 38.14 -10.19 0.32
CA GLN A 591 37.88 -10.23 -1.11
C GLN A 591 36.46 -10.76 -1.34
N ILE A 592 35.58 -9.96 -1.94
CA ILE A 592 34.21 -10.35 -2.25
C ILE A 592 34.11 -10.52 -3.77
N ALA A 593 33.88 -11.74 -4.23
CA ALA A 593 33.90 -12.10 -5.65
C ALA A 593 35.16 -11.61 -6.42
N GLY A 594 36.30 -11.49 -5.72
CA GLY A 594 37.57 -11.02 -6.29
C GLY A 594 37.80 -9.50 -6.27
N ASN A 595 36.85 -8.73 -5.75
CA ASN A 595 36.99 -7.29 -5.50
C ASN A 595 37.48 -7.06 -4.04
N PRO A 596 38.48 -6.17 -3.81
CA PRO A 596 38.92 -5.80 -2.47
C PRO A 596 37.88 -5.02 -1.68
N THR A 597 37.59 -5.46 -0.46
CA THR A 597 36.55 -4.84 0.39
C THR A 597 37.05 -4.68 1.81
N LYS A 598 36.70 -3.57 2.48
CA LYS A 598 36.95 -3.38 3.92
C LYS A 598 35.80 -3.99 4.71
N LYS A 599 36.10 -4.85 5.69
CA LYS A 599 35.11 -5.43 6.62
C LYS A 599 35.35 -4.88 8.01
N TYR A 600 34.33 -4.23 8.58
CA TYR A 600 34.29 -3.79 9.97
C TYR A 600 33.35 -4.68 10.77
N SER A 601 33.89 -5.45 11.71
CA SER A 601 33.09 -6.30 12.62
C SER A 601 32.97 -5.66 14.01
N GLY A 602 31.78 -5.77 14.60
CA GLY A 602 31.47 -5.12 15.88
C GLY A 602 31.60 -3.60 15.79
N LEU A 603 31.14 -3.02 14.66
CA LEU A 603 31.23 -1.59 14.41
C LEU A 603 30.30 -0.83 15.35
N ASP A 604 30.88 -0.04 16.24
CA ASP A 604 30.22 1.08 16.91
C ASP A 604 30.56 2.38 16.17
N PHE A 605 31.85 2.68 16.06
CA PHE A 605 32.39 3.69 15.16
C PHE A 605 33.82 3.36 14.76
N VAL A 606 34.22 3.77 13.56
CA VAL A 606 35.59 3.69 13.07
C VAL A 606 36.05 5.01 12.49
N GLY A 607 37.22 5.45 12.91
CA GLY A 607 37.93 6.59 12.35
C GLY A 607 38.88 6.17 11.25
N ILE A 608 38.81 6.88 10.13
CA ILE A 608 39.70 6.80 8.97
C ILE A 608 40.38 8.15 8.86
N GLU A 609 41.72 8.17 8.74
CA GLU A 609 42.50 9.42 8.79
C GLU A 609 43.31 9.66 7.51
N THR A 610 43.34 10.93 7.10
CA THR A 610 44.11 11.49 5.98
C THR A 610 44.95 12.68 6.44
N VAL A 611 45.36 12.72 7.71
CA VAL A 611 46.07 13.84 8.34
C VAL A 611 47.37 14.21 7.63
N SER A 612 48.16 13.24 7.15
CA SER A 612 49.43 13.51 6.45
C SER A 612 49.24 13.99 5.00
N SER A 613 48.06 13.73 4.43
CA SER A 613 47.69 14.06 3.06
C SER A 613 46.20 14.40 2.99
N GLN A 614 45.82 15.53 3.60
CA GLN A 614 44.43 15.96 3.71
C GLN A 614 43.78 16.12 2.34
N ILE A 615 42.48 15.86 2.29
CA ILE A 615 41.71 15.89 1.05
C ILE A 615 41.12 17.29 0.86
N ASP A 616 41.47 17.92 -0.27
CA ASP A 616 40.79 19.11 -0.76
C ASP A 616 39.62 18.70 -1.68
N ALA A 617 38.42 18.68 -1.10
CA ALA A 617 37.17 18.38 -1.79
C ALA A 617 36.36 19.65 -2.11
N THR A 618 37.00 20.83 -2.14
CA THR A 618 36.31 22.11 -2.43
C THR A 618 35.62 22.11 -3.79
N GLU A 619 36.26 21.51 -4.80
CA GLU A 619 35.75 21.38 -6.17
C GLU A 619 34.88 20.13 -6.37
N MET A 620 34.61 19.34 -5.32
CA MET A 620 33.75 18.15 -5.41
C MET A 620 32.30 18.51 -5.08
N THR A 621 31.34 17.72 -5.58
CA THR A 621 29.90 17.90 -5.33
C THR A 621 29.35 16.85 -4.38
N HIS A 622 29.92 15.64 -4.39
CA HIS A 622 29.41 14.50 -3.63
C HIS A 622 30.53 13.70 -2.95
N PHE A 623 30.15 13.01 -1.89
CA PHE A 623 30.88 11.90 -1.29
C PHE A 623 30.15 10.61 -1.64
N HIS A 624 30.87 9.59 -2.11
CA HIS A 624 30.36 8.28 -2.48
C HIS A 624 30.95 7.18 -1.60
N MET A 625 30.13 6.18 -1.26
CA MET A 625 30.55 4.94 -0.64
C MET A 625 29.55 3.81 -0.96
N ASP A 626 30.05 2.62 -1.28
CA ASP A 626 29.23 1.41 -1.28
C ASP A 626 29.31 0.71 0.08
N VAL A 627 28.15 0.44 0.68
CA VAL A 627 28.05 -0.26 1.96
C VAL A 627 27.13 -1.47 1.87
N TRP A 628 27.49 -2.53 2.58
CA TRP A 628 26.66 -3.71 2.74
C TRP A 628 26.68 -4.14 4.21
N SER A 629 25.53 -4.51 4.75
CA SER A 629 25.44 -5.13 6.08
C SER A 629 24.22 -6.05 6.14
N ALA A 630 24.36 -7.10 6.93
CA ALA A 630 23.30 -8.05 7.22
C ALA A 630 22.30 -7.52 8.26
N ASP A 631 22.77 -6.61 9.12
CA ASP A 631 22.22 -6.40 10.45
C ASP A 631 22.25 -4.94 10.91
N PHE A 632 22.75 -4.00 10.11
CA PHE A 632 22.73 -2.59 10.48
C PHE A 632 21.32 -2.02 10.58
N THR A 633 21.00 -1.38 11.70
CA THR A 633 19.73 -0.64 11.86
C THR A 633 19.94 0.85 11.62
N PHE A 634 21.21 1.29 11.64
CA PHE A 634 21.63 2.64 11.35
C PHE A 634 23.06 2.65 10.83
N PHE A 635 23.33 3.57 9.92
CA PHE A 635 24.67 3.86 9.42
C PHE A 635 24.88 5.37 9.36
N GLY A 636 26.02 5.85 9.87
CA GLY A 636 26.37 7.26 9.88
C GLY A 636 27.69 7.50 9.14
N VAL A 637 27.73 8.56 8.34
CA VAL A 637 28.94 9.04 7.66
C VAL A 637 29.24 10.43 8.16
N LYS A 638 30.39 10.60 8.79
CA LYS A 638 30.83 11.89 9.33
C LYS A 638 32.14 12.31 8.69
N LEU A 639 32.20 13.58 8.27
CA LEU A 639 33.39 14.21 7.74
C LEU A 639 33.90 15.25 8.73
N VAL A 640 35.23 15.36 8.85
CA VAL A 640 35.92 16.33 9.72
C VAL A 640 36.97 17.08 8.88
N ASP A 641 36.85 18.41 8.85
CA ASP A 641 37.79 19.34 8.23
C ASP A 641 38.58 20.05 9.34
N PHE A 642 39.92 20.05 9.24
CA PHE A 642 40.82 20.68 10.24
C PHE A 642 40.99 22.19 10.02
N GLY A 643 40.01 22.86 9.41
CA GLY A 643 40.00 24.31 9.29
C GLY A 643 41.11 24.85 8.40
N ALA A 644 41.34 26.17 8.44
CA ALA A 644 42.31 26.85 7.58
C ALA A 644 43.76 26.63 8.02
N ASP A 645 44.00 26.26 9.27
CA ASP A 645 45.34 25.98 9.80
C ASP A 645 45.84 24.56 9.53
N ALA A 646 44.97 23.70 8.99
CA ALA A 646 45.22 22.31 8.65
C ALA A 646 45.64 21.45 9.87
N ALA A 647 45.25 21.82 11.09
CA ALA A 647 45.64 21.16 12.33
C ALA A 647 44.49 20.96 13.31
N PHE A 648 44.36 19.74 13.86
CA PHE A 648 43.32 19.42 14.84
C PHE A 648 43.47 20.23 16.14
N GLY A 649 42.37 20.79 16.62
CA GLY A 649 42.26 21.48 17.89
C GLY A 649 42.61 22.98 17.84
N GLY A 650 42.73 23.55 16.64
CA GLY A 650 43.00 24.98 16.39
C GLY A 650 41.82 25.91 16.68
N GLY A 651 40.61 25.35 16.81
CA GLY A 651 39.36 26.08 17.05
C GLY A 651 38.63 26.51 15.76
N ASP A 652 39.17 26.17 14.59
CA ASP A 652 38.57 26.29 13.27
C ASP A 652 38.19 24.94 12.65
N ASP A 653 38.37 23.83 13.38
CA ASP A 653 37.87 22.52 12.99
C ASP A 653 36.35 22.55 12.81
N SER A 654 35.86 21.85 11.79
CA SER A 654 34.43 21.69 11.54
C SER A 654 34.08 20.26 11.17
N GLU A 655 32.89 19.82 11.58
CA GLU A 655 32.45 18.44 11.36
C GLU A 655 30.94 18.36 11.19
N HIS A 656 30.49 17.37 10.43
CA HIS A 656 29.07 17.04 10.35
C HIS A 656 28.88 15.57 10.04
N GLN A 657 27.81 14.99 10.60
CA GLN A 657 27.43 13.61 10.34
C GLN A 657 26.10 13.57 9.59
N VAL A 658 26.07 12.79 8.51
CA VAL A 658 24.84 12.42 7.80
C VAL A 658 24.43 11.03 8.27
N ASN A 659 23.13 10.87 8.59
CA ASN A 659 22.57 9.67 9.20
C ASN A 659 21.65 8.95 8.22
N PHE A 660 21.80 7.63 8.14
CA PHE A 660 20.93 6.73 7.39
C PHE A 660 20.24 5.77 8.38
N VAL A 661 18.92 5.87 8.47
CA VAL A 661 18.09 5.05 9.37
C VAL A 661 17.53 3.87 8.58
N ALA A 662 17.66 2.67 9.14
CA ALA A 662 17.26 1.39 8.53
C ALA A 662 17.68 1.26 7.05
N PRO A 663 18.98 1.36 6.72
CA PRO A 663 19.41 1.15 5.35
C PRO A 663 19.09 -0.30 4.91
N VAL A 664 18.90 -0.51 3.60
CA VAL A 664 18.50 -1.82 3.07
C VAL A 664 19.57 -2.86 3.40
N GLN A 665 19.18 -3.92 4.11
CA GLN A 665 20.05 -5.00 4.54
C GLN A 665 20.22 -6.07 3.46
N GLY A 666 21.32 -6.81 3.50
CA GLY A 666 21.55 -7.98 2.64
C GLY A 666 21.86 -7.67 1.17
N THR A 667 21.92 -6.38 0.77
CA THR A 667 22.33 -5.91 -0.57
C THR A 667 23.30 -4.75 -0.46
N TRP A 668 24.08 -4.51 -1.53
CA TRP A 668 24.94 -3.33 -1.61
C TRP A 668 24.07 -2.08 -1.75
N VAL A 669 24.38 -1.08 -0.94
CA VAL A 669 23.76 0.25 -0.94
C VAL A 669 24.81 1.26 -1.34
N SER A 670 24.62 1.90 -2.49
CA SER A 670 25.45 3.02 -2.94
C SER A 670 24.98 4.32 -2.30
N LEU A 671 25.84 4.96 -1.52
CA LEU A 671 25.56 6.22 -0.83
C LEU A 671 26.19 7.38 -1.58
N ASP A 672 25.42 8.03 -2.45
CA ASP A 672 25.77 9.30 -3.08
C ASP A 672 25.29 10.46 -2.20
N ILE A 673 26.19 11.01 -1.38
CA ILE A 673 25.87 12.03 -0.39
C ILE A 673 26.29 13.40 -0.94
N PRO A 674 25.35 14.32 -1.21
CA PRO A 674 25.70 15.69 -1.58
C PRO A 674 26.56 16.32 -0.49
N LEU A 675 27.66 16.96 -0.86
CA LEU A 675 28.53 17.62 0.13
C LEU A 675 27.82 18.78 0.85
N SER A 676 26.75 19.32 0.26
CA SER A 676 25.85 20.26 0.91
C SER A 676 25.08 19.68 2.11
N SER A 677 24.90 18.36 2.18
CA SER A 677 24.25 17.68 3.31
C SER A 677 25.09 17.73 4.59
N PHE A 678 26.39 17.98 4.47
CA PHE A 678 27.30 18.19 5.60
C PHE A 678 27.27 19.64 6.08
N ALA A 679 26.10 20.15 6.45
CA ALA A 679 25.87 21.58 6.72
C ALA A 679 26.73 22.16 7.87
N GLY A 680 27.28 21.30 8.73
CA GLY A 680 28.21 21.69 9.80
C GLY A 680 29.66 21.90 9.36
N LEU A 681 30.02 21.55 8.13
CA LEU A 681 31.36 21.81 7.59
C LEU A 681 31.49 23.28 7.17
N ALA A 682 32.42 23.99 7.78
CA ALA A 682 32.75 25.37 7.44
C ALA A 682 33.61 25.46 6.17
N SER A 683 34.37 24.41 5.87
CA SER A 683 35.28 24.26 4.74
C SER A 683 35.31 22.79 4.30
N ARG A 684 35.92 22.54 3.12
CA ARG A 684 36.17 21.21 2.55
C ARG A 684 37.59 21.06 2.04
N GLN A 685 38.47 21.98 2.43
CA GLN A 685 39.84 22.10 1.89
C GLN A 685 40.81 21.16 2.59
N HIS A 686 40.53 20.79 3.85
CA HIS A 686 41.43 20.04 4.71
C HIS A 686 40.67 18.90 5.40
N LEU A 687 39.93 18.11 4.61
CA LEU A 687 39.26 16.90 5.12
C LEU A 687 40.31 15.90 5.59
N ALA A 688 40.36 15.71 6.90
CA ALA A 688 41.41 14.98 7.59
C ALA A 688 40.90 13.69 8.24
N GLN A 689 39.59 13.58 8.47
CA GLN A 689 38.98 12.38 9.04
C GLN A 689 37.63 12.06 8.39
N LEU A 690 37.40 10.76 8.20
CA LEU A 690 36.11 10.15 7.88
C LEU A 690 35.76 9.21 9.04
N ILE A 691 34.58 9.37 9.62
CA ILE A 691 34.10 8.52 10.71
C ILE A 691 32.85 7.80 10.23
N LEU A 692 32.89 6.46 10.28
CA LEU A 692 31.73 5.62 10.02
C LEU A 692 31.16 5.16 11.35
N VAL A 693 29.85 5.29 11.51
CA VAL A 693 29.13 4.90 12.73
C VAL A 693 28.13 3.81 12.39
N GLY A 694 28.11 2.73 13.15
CA GLY A 694 27.23 1.59 12.91
C GLY A 694 26.37 1.28 14.13
N GLN A 695 25.12 0.86 13.90
CA GLN A 695 24.26 0.28 14.93
C GLN A 695 23.66 -1.04 14.42
N PRO A 696 23.38 -2.03 15.29
CA PRO A 696 23.50 -1.98 16.75
C PRO A 696 24.97 -1.94 17.22
N THR A 697 25.29 -1.03 18.15
CA THR A 697 26.65 -0.81 18.69
C THR A 697 27.31 -2.14 19.07
N GLY A 698 28.48 -2.41 18.50
CA GLY A 698 29.32 -3.56 18.86
C GLY A 698 28.83 -4.92 18.36
N ALA A 699 27.66 -5.00 17.73
CA ALA A 699 27.13 -6.22 17.11
C ALA A 699 27.15 -6.18 15.57
N ASN A 700 27.03 -4.98 14.99
CA ASN A 700 26.95 -4.75 13.55
C ASN A 700 28.23 -5.15 12.80
N THR A 701 28.05 -5.82 11.65
CA THR A 701 29.11 -6.05 10.66
C THR A 701 28.82 -5.28 9.37
N VAL A 702 29.75 -4.40 8.96
CA VAL A 702 29.64 -3.58 7.75
C VAL A 702 30.78 -3.84 6.80
N PHE A 703 30.45 -4.06 5.53
CA PHE A 703 31.37 -4.16 4.41
C PHE A 703 31.33 -2.85 3.64
N VAL A 704 32.50 -2.31 3.29
CA VAL A 704 32.68 -1.02 2.65
C VAL A 704 33.58 -1.17 1.44
N ASP A 705 33.13 -0.63 0.30
CA ASP A 705 33.94 -0.46 -0.91
C ASP A 705 33.67 0.93 -1.53
N ASN A 706 34.45 1.29 -2.55
CA ASN A 706 34.27 2.47 -3.37
C ASN A 706 34.09 3.77 -2.57
N VAL A 707 35.05 4.10 -1.71
CA VAL A 707 35.09 5.35 -0.94
C VAL A 707 35.77 6.44 -1.76
N TYR A 708 35.02 7.42 -2.26
CA TYR A 708 35.58 8.53 -3.04
C TYR A 708 34.75 9.80 -2.99
N PHE A 709 35.37 10.94 -3.25
CA PHE A 709 34.66 12.18 -3.57
C PHE A 709 34.61 12.31 -5.08
N TYR A 710 33.50 12.84 -5.59
CA TYR A 710 33.42 13.16 -7.00
C TYR A 710 32.77 14.51 -7.23
N ASN A 711 33.14 15.10 -8.35
CA ASN A 711 32.43 16.20 -8.94
C ASN A 711 31.60 15.61 -10.09
N ASP A 712 30.31 15.95 -10.16
CA ASP A 712 29.51 15.77 -11.39
C ASP A 712 30.07 16.58 -12.58
N GLY A 713 31.18 17.27 -12.32
CA GLY A 713 32.08 17.85 -13.27
C GLY A 713 31.54 19.12 -13.86
N GLY A 714 30.55 19.79 -13.26
CA GLY A 714 29.83 20.89 -13.92
C GLY A 714 29.50 20.61 -15.38
N THR A 715 29.36 19.33 -15.73
CA THR A 715 29.28 18.81 -17.11
C THR A 715 28.45 17.53 -17.19
N GLY A 716 27.70 17.19 -16.12
CA GLY A 716 26.33 16.75 -16.36
C GLY A 716 25.72 17.71 -17.40
N PRO A 717 25.04 17.20 -18.44
CA PRO A 717 24.49 18.07 -19.47
C PRO A 717 23.80 19.24 -18.77
N VAL A 718 24.18 20.49 -19.05
CA VAL A 718 23.49 21.70 -18.55
C VAL A 718 22.25 22.02 -19.40
N ALA A 719 22.06 21.21 -20.45
CA ALA A 719 20.93 21.13 -21.34
C ALA A 719 20.82 19.68 -21.83
N PRO A 720 19.60 19.16 -22.07
CA PRO A 720 19.43 17.82 -22.61
C PRO A 720 20.10 17.72 -23.99
N THR A 721 20.75 16.59 -24.27
CA THR A 721 21.43 16.33 -25.55
C THR A 721 20.60 15.44 -26.49
N VAL A 722 19.59 14.76 -25.95
CA VAL A 722 18.59 13.98 -26.66
C VAL A 722 17.22 14.65 -26.49
N ALA A 723 16.35 14.53 -27.50
CA ALA A 723 14.97 15.01 -27.41
C ALA A 723 14.19 14.29 -26.30
N ALA A 724 13.11 14.91 -25.82
CA ALA A 724 12.14 14.23 -24.95
C ALA A 724 11.58 12.97 -25.65
N PRO A 725 11.15 11.94 -24.88
CA PRO A 725 10.51 10.76 -25.44
C PRO A 725 9.35 11.13 -26.36
N THR A 726 9.25 10.53 -27.56
CA THR A 726 8.10 10.79 -28.44
C THR A 726 6.83 10.15 -27.86
N PRO A 727 5.75 10.93 -27.61
CA PRO A 727 4.50 10.36 -27.13
C PRO A 727 3.93 9.32 -28.09
N THR A 728 3.38 8.22 -27.55
CA THR A 728 2.87 7.08 -28.33
C THR A 728 1.36 6.90 -28.23
N ARG A 729 0.66 7.75 -27.47
CA ARG A 729 -0.78 7.63 -27.25
C ARG A 729 -1.55 7.94 -28.54
N PRO A 730 -2.71 7.30 -28.80
CA PRO A 730 -3.51 7.66 -29.95
C PRO A 730 -4.05 9.09 -29.80
N ALA A 731 -3.90 9.91 -30.85
CA ALA A 731 -4.25 11.33 -30.82
C ALA A 731 -5.72 11.61 -30.45
N ASP A 732 -6.63 10.65 -30.67
CA ASP A 732 -8.06 10.77 -30.32
C ASP A 732 -8.31 10.84 -28.80
N TYR A 733 -7.32 10.43 -27.99
CA TYR A 733 -7.39 10.43 -26.53
C TYR A 733 -6.47 11.48 -25.90
N VAL A 734 -6.05 12.50 -26.66
CA VAL A 734 -5.07 13.49 -26.22
C VAL A 734 -5.55 14.91 -26.50
N ILE A 735 -5.53 15.76 -25.49
CA ILE A 735 -5.61 17.22 -25.62
C ILE A 735 -4.21 17.78 -25.44
N SER A 736 -3.53 18.09 -26.54
CA SER A 736 -2.14 18.55 -26.50
C SER A 736 -2.03 20.07 -26.38
N MET A 737 -1.28 20.57 -25.40
CA MET A 737 -0.92 21.99 -25.31
C MET A 737 0.41 22.26 -26.03
N PHE A 738 1.38 21.35 -25.89
CA PHE A 738 2.69 21.45 -26.53
C PHE A 738 3.30 20.08 -26.77
N SER A 739 3.31 19.64 -28.02
CA SER A 739 4.04 18.47 -28.51
C SER A 739 4.22 18.59 -30.02
N ASP A 740 5.25 17.98 -30.59
CA ASP A 740 5.41 17.79 -32.03
C ASP A 740 4.75 16.51 -32.56
N ALA A 741 4.30 15.61 -31.67
CA ALA A 741 3.59 14.38 -32.03
C ALA A 741 2.07 14.58 -32.23
N TYR A 742 1.49 15.64 -31.65
CA TYR A 742 0.04 15.90 -31.67
C TYR A 742 -0.29 17.28 -32.26
N THR A 743 -1.57 17.48 -32.60
CA THR A 743 -2.07 18.82 -32.94
C THR A 743 -2.36 19.58 -31.65
N ASN A 744 -1.67 20.70 -31.44
CA ASN A 744 -1.80 21.49 -30.23
C ASN A 744 -3.05 22.39 -30.23
N VAL A 745 -3.73 22.47 -29.09
CA VAL A 745 -4.76 23.48 -28.82
C VAL A 745 -4.11 24.85 -28.58
N PRO A 746 -4.83 25.97 -28.80
CA PRO A 746 -4.29 27.29 -28.53
C PRO A 746 -3.95 27.47 -27.03
N VAL A 747 -2.78 28.04 -26.75
CA VAL A 747 -2.35 28.48 -25.41
C VAL A 747 -2.03 29.98 -25.51
N ASP A 748 -2.56 30.78 -24.58
CA ASP A 748 -2.50 32.24 -24.67
C ASP A 748 -1.09 32.76 -24.38
N THR A 749 -0.46 32.21 -23.33
CA THR A 749 0.95 32.47 -23.04
C THR A 749 1.59 31.29 -22.31
N TRP A 750 2.87 31.05 -22.61
CA TRP A 750 3.72 30.07 -21.92
C TRP A 750 4.55 30.67 -20.78
N ARG A 751 4.42 31.98 -20.57
CA ARG A 751 5.02 32.73 -19.45
C ARG A 751 4.22 34.01 -19.22
N THR A 752 3.55 34.10 -18.10
CA THR A 752 2.85 35.32 -17.67
C THR A 752 3.81 36.40 -17.16
N ASP A 753 3.36 37.66 -17.12
CA ASP A 753 4.15 38.78 -16.58
C ASP A 753 4.44 38.63 -15.07
N TRP A 754 3.60 37.92 -14.35
CA TRP A 754 3.74 37.62 -12.92
C TRP A 754 4.64 36.40 -12.64
N SER A 755 5.15 35.73 -13.68
CA SER A 755 6.08 34.60 -13.54
C SER A 755 7.47 35.04 -13.07
N ALA A 756 8.07 34.23 -12.19
CA ALA A 756 9.46 34.34 -11.75
C ALA A 756 10.34 33.29 -12.47
N ALA A 757 10.46 33.45 -13.79
CA ALA A 757 11.32 32.66 -14.67
C ALA A 757 11.62 33.42 -15.97
N THR A 758 12.65 33.01 -16.72
CA THR A 758 12.88 33.44 -18.11
C THR A 758 12.53 32.31 -19.07
N LEU A 759 11.67 32.55 -20.05
CA LEU A 759 11.31 31.56 -21.08
C LEU A 759 12.14 31.76 -22.36
N GLU A 760 12.68 30.66 -22.88
CA GLU A 760 13.33 30.55 -24.18
C GLU A 760 12.78 29.33 -24.93
N ASP A 761 12.43 29.48 -26.21
CA ASP A 761 12.10 28.35 -27.07
C ASP A 761 13.38 27.81 -27.71
N VAL A 762 13.70 26.54 -27.45
CA VAL A 762 14.92 25.90 -27.93
C VAL A 762 14.60 24.68 -28.81
N GLN A 763 15.63 24.13 -29.45
CA GLN A 763 15.55 22.88 -30.21
C GLN A 763 16.53 21.88 -29.62
N ILE A 764 16.05 20.74 -29.15
CA ILE A 764 16.89 19.68 -28.59
C ILE A 764 16.84 18.49 -29.54
N ALA A 765 17.96 18.18 -30.18
CA ALA A 765 18.04 17.17 -31.24
C ALA A 765 16.98 17.33 -32.37
N GLY A 766 16.53 18.57 -32.61
CA GLY A 766 15.51 18.89 -33.62
C GLY A 766 14.06 18.83 -33.11
N ASN A 767 13.83 18.50 -31.84
CA ASN A 767 12.53 18.59 -31.18
C ASN A 767 12.36 20.00 -30.53
N PRO A 768 11.25 20.72 -30.77
CA PRO A 768 10.92 21.96 -30.07
C PRO A 768 10.68 21.77 -28.57
N THR A 769 11.44 22.47 -27.73
CA THR A 769 11.36 22.33 -26.27
C THR A 769 11.26 23.71 -25.59
N LYS A 770 10.46 23.83 -24.52
CA LYS A 770 10.40 25.05 -23.69
C LYS A 770 11.52 25.02 -22.66
N LYS A 771 12.30 26.10 -22.54
CA LYS A 771 13.34 26.24 -21.51
C LYS A 771 13.00 27.39 -20.56
N TYR A 772 12.93 27.08 -19.28
CA TYR A 772 12.75 28.03 -18.19
C TYR A 772 14.06 28.16 -17.40
N SER A 773 14.66 29.35 -17.37
CA SER A 773 15.88 29.63 -16.59
C SER A 773 15.56 30.47 -15.35
N GLY A 774 16.18 30.13 -14.22
CA GLY A 774 15.92 30.77 -12.93
C GLY A 774 14.49 30.55 -12.46
N LEU A 775 13.94 29.35 -12.69
CA LEU A 775 12.56 29.02 -12.38
C LEU A 775 12.36 28.97 -10.86
N ASP A 776 11.61 29.93 -10.33
CA ASP A 776 10.94 29.82 -9.03
C ASP A 776 9.51 29.31 -9.25
N PHE A 777 8.76 30.02 -10.11
CA PHE A 777 7.51 29.54 -10.68
C PHE A 777 7.22 30.22 -12.02
N VAL A 778 6.49 29.54 -12.91
CA VAL A 778 6.00 30.09 -14.17
C VAL A 778 4.52 29.77 -14.37
N GLY A 779 3.76 30.80 -14.72
CA GLY A 779 2.37 30.68 -15.13
C GLY A 779 2.25 30.53 -16.64
N ILE A 780 1.44 29.56 -17.05
CA ILE A 780 1.00 29.28 -18.41
C ILE A 780 -0.52 29.46 -18.41
N GLU A 781 -1.05 30.23 -19.36
CA GLU A 781 -2.47 30.62 -19.39
C GLU A 781 -3.18 30.15 -20.66
N THR A 782 -4.41 29.69 -20.45
CA THR A 782 -5.42 29.31 -21.45
C THR A 782 -6.74 30.04 -21.17
N VAL A 783 -6.70 31.23 -20.59
CA VAL A 783 -7.88 32.01 -20.18
C VAL A 783 -8.85 32.30 -21.33
N ALA A 784 -8.35 32.65 -22.52
CA ALA A 784 -9.19 32.88 -23.70
C ALA A 784 -9.57 31.59 -24.42
N ASN A 785 -8.88 30.48 -24.13
CA ASN A 785 -9.02 29.18 -24.78
C ASN A 785 -9.03 28.05 -23.73
N GLN A 786 -9.93 28.16 -22.75
CA GLN A 786 -9.95 27.24 -21.60
C GLN A 786 -10.12 25.80 -22.04
N ILE A 787 -9.45 24.91 -21.32
CA ILE A 787 -9.38 23.50 -21.67
C ILE A 787 -10.43 22.74 -20.87
N ASP A 788 -11.33 22.07 -21.58
CA ASP A 788 -12.22 21.05 -21.01
C ASP A 788 -11.51 19.70 -21.01
N ALA A 789 -10.95 19.33 -19.87
CA ALA A 789 -10.29 18.04 -19.64
C ALA A 789 -11.18 17.08 -18.84
N THR A 790 -12.51 17.28 -18.79
CA THR A 790 -13.42 16.43 -18.02
C THR A 790 -13.42 14.97 -18.48
N SER A 791 -13.18 14.73 -19.77
CA SER A 791 -13.06 13.39 -20.38
C SER A 791 -11.67 12.76 -20.23
N MET A 792 -10.68 13.52 -19.78
CA MET A 792 -9.31 13.04 -19.61
C MET A 792 -9.14 12.43 -18.22
N THR A 793 -8.09 11.63 -18.03
CA THR A 793 -7.81 10.95 -16.75
C THR A 793 -6.50 11.41 -16.12
N HIS A 794 -5.58 11.90 -16.95
CA HIS A 794 -4.23 12.30 -16.53
C HIS A 794 -3.81 13.59 -17.21
N PHE A 795 -2.89 14.30 -16.54
CA PHE A 795 -2.04 15.33 -17.11
C PHE A 795 -0.64 14.77 -17.33
N HIS A 796 -0.01 15.09 -18.45
CA HIS A 796 1.31 14.64 -18.83
C HIS A 796 2.24 15.81 -19.14
N LEU A 797 3.49 15.71 -18.71
CA LEU A 797 4.61 16.46 -19.29
C LEU A 797 5.91 15.65 -19.23
N ASP A 798 6.82 15.95 -20.15
CA ASP A 798 8.22 15.56 -20.02
C ASP A 798 9.01 16.73 -19.45
N VAL A 799 9.76 16.48 -18.37
CA VAL A 799 10.60 17.48 -17.71
C VAL A 799 12.03 17.00 -17.61
N TRP A 800 12.98 17.90 -17.85
CA TRP A 800 14.40 17.66 -17.66
C TRP A 800 15.01 18.86 -16.94
N SER A 801 15.89 18.61 -15.97
CA SER A 801 16.64 19.66 -15.30
C SER A 801 18.02 19.11 -14.89
N PRO A 802 19.08 19.93 -14.93
CA PRO A 802 20.37 19.52 -14.42
C PRO A 802 20.45 19.63 -12.89
N ASP A 803 19.54 20.37 -12.25
CA ASP A 803 19.76 20.92 -10.92
C ASP A 803 18.51 21.07 -10.03
N PHE A 804 17.32 20.65 -10.48
CA PHE A 804 16.12 20.75 -9.65
C PHE A 804 16.17 19.83 -8.42
N THR A 805 15.90 20.37 -7.24
CA THR A 805 15.73 19.57 -6.02
C THR A 805 14.26 19.33 -5.69
N PHE A 806 13.38 20.09 -6.33
CA PHE A 806 11.95 19.95 -6.24
C PHE A 806 11.30 20.50 -7.53
N PHE A 807 10.23 19.85 -7.94
CA PHE A 807 9.38 20.30 -9.04
C PHE A 807 7.91 20.18 -8.65
N GLY A 808 7.11 21.20 -8.96
CA GLY A 808 5.68 21.23 -8.67
C GLY A 808 4.87 21.51 -9.92
N VAL A 809 3.73 20.84 -10.04
CA VAL A 809 2.75 21.06 -11.11
C VAL A 809 1.44 21.48 -10.47
N LYS A 810 0.95 22.66 -10.81
CA LYS A 810 -0.32 23.18 -10.31
C LYS A 810 -1.27 23.49 -11.45
N LEU A 811 -2.51 23.04 -11.31
CA LEU A 811 -3.60 23.33 -12.24
C LEU A 811 -4.64 24.22 -11.56
N VAL A 812 -5.23 25.13 -12.35
CA VAL A 812 -6.27 26.06 -11.90
C VAL A 812 -7.45 26.00 -12.88
N ASP A 813 -8.64 25.68 -12.35
CA ASP A 813 -9.93 25.70 -13.04
C ASP A 813 -10.73 26.91 -12.58
N PHE A 814 -11.23 27.74 -13.51
CA PHE A 814 -11.99 28.95 -13.19
C PHE A 814 -13.47 28.66 -12.89
N GLY A 815 -13.78 27.49 -12.35
CA GLY A 815 -15.12 27.16 -11.88
C GLY A 815 -16.17 27.13 -12.98
N ALA A 816 -17.45 27.12 -12.60
CA ALA A 816 -18.56 27.01 -13.55
C ALA A 816 -18.85 28.33 -14.29
N ASP A 817 -18.42 29.47 -13.74
CA ASP A 817 -18.60 30.78 -14.37
C ASP A 817 -17.52 31.12 -15.41
N ALA A 818 -16.48 30.27 -15.52
CA ALA A 818 -15.36 30.40 -16.43
C ALA A 818 -14.54 31.70 -16.24
N ALA A 819 -14.58 32.32 -15.05
CA ALA A 819 -13.95 33.60 -14.76
C ALA A 819 -13.19 33.61 -13.43
N PHE A 820 -11.96 34.11 -13.44
CA PHE A 820 -11.15 34.22 -12.23
C PHE A 820 -11.76 35.16 -11.18
N GLY A 821 -11.80 34.71 -9.93
CA GLY A 821 -12.23 35.48 -8.76
C GLY A 821 -13.73 35.42 -8.48
N GLY A 822 -14.46 34.50 -9.11
CA GLY A 822 -15.90 34.25 -8.91
C GLY A 822 -16.26 33.56 -7.58
N GLY A 823 -15.26 32.95 -6.92
CA GLY A 823 -15.42 32.20 -5.67
C GLY A 823 -15.67 30.70 -5.87
N ASP A 824 -15.72 30.24 -7.12
CA ASP A 824 -15.80 28.85 -7.55
C ASP A 824 -14.51 28.37 -8.25
N ASP A 825 -13.46 29.20 -8.31
CA ASP A 825 -12.13 28.80 -8.75
C ASP A 825 -11.59 27.67 -7.88
N THR A 826 -11.02 26.65 -8.51
CA THR A 826 -10.37 25.53 -7.80
C THR A 826 -8.97 25.28 -8.31
N GLU A 827 -8.08 24.89 -7.41
CA GLU A 827 -6.67 24.68 -7.74
C GLU A 827 -6.04 23.64 -6.84
N HIS A 828 -5.06 22.93 -7.38
CA HIS A 828 -4.22 22.03 -6.58
C HIS A 828 -2.82 21.92 -7.18
N GLN A 829 -1.82 21.72 -6.31
CA GLN A 829 -0.44 21.48 -6.71
C GLN A 829 0.00 20.08 -6.30
N VAL A 830 0.51 19.32 -7.27
CA VAL A 830 1.20 18.05 -7.04
C VAL A 830 2.71 18.33 -6.96
N ASN A 831 3.37 17.72 -5.97
CA ASN A 831 4.76 17.99 -5.61
C ASN A 831 5.66 16.76 -5.85
N PHE A 832 6.82 16.99 -6.45
CA PHE A 832 7.86 15.98 -6.68
C PHE A 832 9.14 16.40 -5.96
N THR A 833 9.57 15.62 -4.97
CA THR A 833 10.81 15.85 -4.20
C THR A 833 11.96 15.07 -4.81
N ALA A 834 13.10 15.74 -5.02
CA ALA A 834 14.31 15.18 -5.64
C ALA A 834 14.07 14.39 -6.94
N PRO A 835 13.42 14.98 -7.98
CA PRO A 835 13.24 14.28 -9.24
C PRO A 835 14.59 13.99 -9.91
N ALA A 836 14.64 12.96 -10.77
CA ALA A 836 15.88 12.53 -11.41
C ALA A 836 16.50 13.64 -12.29
N GLN A 837 17.74 14.03 -11.98
CA GLN A 837 18.47 15.09 -12.69
C GLN A 837 19.22 14.55 -13.90
N GLY A 838 19.51 15.43 -14.87
CA GLY A 838 20.34 15.11 -16.04
C GLY A 838 19.70 14.17 -17.07
N GLN A 839 18.45 13.76 -16.87
CA GLN A 839 17.67 12.90 -17.76
C GLN A 839 16.20 13.35 -17.87
N TRP A 840 15.52 12.92 -18.94
CA TRP A 840 14.11 13.25 -19.12
C TRP A 840 13.26 12.41 -18.18
N VAL A 841 12.36 13.07 -17.47
CA VAL A 841 11.39 12.47 -16.56
C VAL A 841 10.01 12.70 -17.15
N SER A 842 9.33 11.62 -17.52
CA SER A 842 7.93 11.66 -17.96
C SER A 842 7.03 11.62 -16.74
N LEU A 843 6.25 12.68 -16.53
CA LEU A 843 5.31 12.80 -15.42
C LEU A 843 3.89 12.55 -15.92
N ASP A 844 3.37 11.36 -15.67
CA ASP A 844 1.96 11.01 -15.85
C ASP A 844 1.22 11.20 -14.52
N ILE A 845 0.50 12.32 -14.37
CA ILE A 845 -0.15 12.73 -13.12
C ILE A 845 -1.66 12.44 -13.22
N PRO A 846 -2.20 11.46 -12.46
CA PRO A 846 -3.63 11.23 -12.38
C PRO A 846 -4.37 12.48 -11.89
N PHE A 847 -5.54 12.78 -12.47
CA PHE A 847 -6.35 13.88 -11.96
C PHE A 847 -6.81 13.70 -10.50
N ALA A 848 -6.83 12.46 -10.00
CA ALA A 848 -7.10 12.16 -8.60
C ALA A 848 -6.09 12.79 -7.63
N ASP A 849 -4.84 13.01 -8.06
CA ASP A 849 -3.79 13.62 -7.24
C ASP A 849 -3.98 15.14 -7.10
N PHE A 850 -4.77 15.76 -7.99
CA PHE A 850 -5.19 17.16 -7.88
C PHE A 850 -6.39 17.32 -6.94
N THR A 851 -6.26 16.88 -5.69
CA THR A 851 -7.39 16.75 -4.72
C THR A 851 -8.17 18.06 -4.47
N GLY A 852 -7.55 19.21 -4.66
CA GLY A 852 -8.18 20.53 -4.54
C GLY A 852 -8.88 21.04 -5.80
N LEU A 853 -8.80 20.32 -6.92
CA LEU A 853 -9.33 20.68 -8.22
C LEU A 853 -10.72 20.05 -8.41
N ALA A 854 -11.78 20.76 -8.02
CA ALA A 854 -13.15 20.20 -8.00
C ALA A 854 -13.79 20.04 -9.39
N SER A 855 -13.27 20.74 -10.40
CA SER A 855 -13.73 20.75 -11.78
C SER A 855 -12.54 20.72 -12.73
N ARG A 856 -12.76 20.27 -13.97
CA ARG A 856 -11.74 20.23 -15.05
C ARG A 856 -12.30 20.79 -16.36
N GLN A 857 -13.43 21.48 -16.29
CA GLN A 857 -14.16 21.96 -17.46
C GLN A 857 -13.56 23.26 -18.02
N HIS A 858 -12.92 24.05 -17.17
CA HIS A 858 -12.44 25.39 -17.47
C HIS A 858 -11.01 25.57 -16.97
N LEU A 859 -10.12 24.63 -17.32
CA LEU A 859 -8.70 24.73 -17.00
C LEU A 859 -8.13 25.95 -17.72
N ALA A 860 -7.73 26.94 -16.92
CA ALA A 860 -7.34 28.26 -17.38
C ALA A 860 -5.87 28.57 -17.10
N GLN A 861 -5.25 27.87 -16.15
CA GLN A 861 -3.84 28.05 -15.82
C GLN A 861 -3.12 26.74 -15.46
N LEU A 862 -1.87 26.64 -15.92
CA LEU A 862 -0.87 25.67 -15.50
C LEU A 862 0.28 26.43 -14.87
N ILE A 863 0.70 26.06 -13.66
CA ILE A 863 1.82 26.67 -12.96
C ILE A 863 2.86 25.60 -12.69
N LEU A 864 4.08 25.82 -13.19
CA LEU A 864 5.23 24.98 -12.88
C LEU A 864 6.09 25.67 -11.83
N VAL A 865 6.44 24.95 -10.78
CA VAL A 865 7.23 25.44 -9.63
C VAL A 865 8.55 24.70 -9.58
N GLY A 866 9.66 25.41 -9.35
CA GLY A 866 10.99 24.84 -9.36
C GLY A 866 11.82 25.27 -8.15
N GLN A 867 12.63 24.36 -7.62
CA GLN A 867 13.68 24.68 -6.64
C GLN A 867 15.02 24.10 -7.10
N PRO A 868 16.17 24.71 -6.75
CA PRO A 868 16.31 25.87 -5.87
C PRO A 868 15.84 27.19 -6.51
N THR A 869 15.08 28.00 -5.77
CA THR A 869 14.56 29.31 -6.21
C THR A 869 15.68 30.16 -6.83
N GLY A 870 15.46 30.62 -8.06
CA GLY A 870 16.36 31.51 -8.80
C GLY A 870 17.61 30.87 -9.40
N GLY A 871 17.93 29.61 -9.07
CA GLY A 871 19.05 28.85 -9.63
C GLY A 871 18.64 27.80 -10.67
N ASN A 872 17.43 27.24 -10.53
CA ASN A 872 16.95 26.10 -11.31
C ASN A 872 16.74 26.40 -12.81
N THR A 873 17.24 25.52 -13.68
CA THR A 873 16.91 25.52 -15.11
C THR A 873 16.10 24.27 -15.47
N VAL A 874 14.93 24.47 -16.07
CA VAL A 874 14.00 23.38 -16.43
C VAL A 874 13.67 23.42 -17.91
N TYR A 875 13.73 22.26 -18.55
CA TYR A 875 13.32 22.03 -19.92
C TYR A 875 12.03 21.21 -19.90
N VAL A 876 11.03 21.65 -20.66
CA VAL A 876 9.69 21.07 -20.67
C VAL A 876 9.29 20.76 -22.11
N ASP A 877 8.77 19.56 -22.30
CA ASP A 877 8.23 19.09 -23.57
C ASP A 877 6.95 18.28 -23.34
N ASN A 878 6.24 17.96 -24.42
CA ASN A 878 5.09 17.05 -24.42
C ASN A 878 4.05 17.35 -23.33
N VAL A 879 3.58 18.60 -23.24
CA VAL A 879 2.54 19.00 -22.29
C VAL A 879 1.16 18.69 -22.86
N TYR A 880 0.46 17.70 -22.30
CA TYR A 880 -0.86 17.29 -22.77
C TYR A 880 -1.71 16.61 -21.69
N PHE A 881 -3.03 16.57 -21.89
CA PHE A 881 -3.94 15.76 -21.08
C PHE A 881 -4.32 14.51 -21.88
N TYR A 882 -4.53 13.39 -21.20
CA TYR A 882 -4.92 12.16 -21.88
C TYR A 882 -5.87 11.27 -21.06
N ASP A 883 -6.50 10.35 -21.77
CA ASP A 883 -7.37 9.30 -21.24
C ASP A 883 -6.68 7.93 -21.29
N ILE A 884 -6.70 7.15 -20.20
CA ILE A 884 -6.14 5.79 -20.11
C ILE A 884 -7.04 4.72 -20.73
N ASN A 885 -8.20 5.08 -21.31
CA ASN A 885 -9.10 4.12 -21.92
C ASN A 885 -8.38 3.17 -22.91
N THR A 886 -8.02 1.98 -22.40
CA THR A 886 -7.50 0.82 -23.14
C THR A 886 -8.63 -0.05 -23.69
N GLY A 887 -9.88 0.41 -23.56
CA GLY A 887 -10.95 -0.10 -24.38
C GLY A 887 -10.53 0.04 -25.83
N ILE A 888 -10.67 -1.04 -26.61
CA ILE A 888 -10.94 -0.89 -28.04
C ILE A 888 -12.09 0.10 -28.05
N GLY A 889 -11.80 1.37 -28.39
CA GLY A 889 -12.77 2.43 -28.31
C GLY A 889 -14.04 1.86 -28.88
N ASN A 890 -15.11 1.82 -28.07
CA ASN A 890 -16.42 1.49 -28.57
C ASN A 890 -16.49 2.21 -29.89
N VAL A 891 -16.58 1.47 -30.99
CA VAL A 891 -17.02 2.04 -32.25
C VAL A 891 -18.40 2.51 -31.84
N SER A 892 -18.48 3.77 -31.39
CA SER A 892 -19.70 4.49 -31.13
C SER A 892 -20.58 4.04 -32.25
N GLN A 893 -21.77 3.49 -31.92
CA GLN A 893 -22.71 3.06 -32.93
C GLN A 893 -22.95 4.26 -33.86
N GLN A 894 -22.09 4.40 -34.86
CA GLN A 894 -22.22 5.40 -35.88
C GLN A 894 -23.44 4.93 -36.62
N PRO A 895 -24.41 5.84 -36.86
CA PRO A 895 -25.63 5.47 -37.54
C PRO A 895 -25.25 4.68 -38.79
N GLN A 896 -25.67 3.40 -38.85
CA GLN A 896 -25.36 2.55 -39.99
C GLN A 896 -25.81 3.28 -41.25
N ILE A 897 -24.89 3.44 -42.20
CA ILE A 897 -25.19 4.14 -43.45
C ILE A 897 -26.32 3.38 -44.13
N ARG A 898 -27.48 4.03 -44.30
CA ARG A 898 -28.61 3.42 -45.00
C ARG A 898 -28.21 3.16 -46.45
N VAL A 899 -28.24 1.88 -46.84
CA VAL A 899 -28.12 1.43 -48.23
C VAL A 899 -29.51 1.09 -48.72
N TYR A 900 -30.04 1.87 -49.67
CA TYR A 900 -31.38 1.65 -50.17
C TYR A 900 -31.51 1.97 -51.68
N PRO A 901 -32.35 1.24 -52.42
CA PRO A 901 -32.98 -0.02 -52.03
C PRO A 901 -31.94 -1.14 -51.86
N ASN A 902 -32.18 -2.01 -50.88
CA ASN A 902 -31.38 -3.22 -50.67
C ASN A 902 -32.32 -4.32 -50.11
N PRO A 903 -32.73 -5.30 -50.93
CA PRO A 903 -32.21 -5.63 -52.26
C PRO A 903 -32.52 -4.60 -53.36
N VAL A 904 -31.62 -4.45 -54.35
CA VAL A 904 -31.78 -3.65 -55.57
C VAL A 904 -31.94 -4.56 -56.79
N GLN A 905 -32.70 -4.16 -57.82
CA GLN A 905 -32.74 -4.89 -59.09
C GLN A 905 -31.43 -4.72 -59.87
N ALA A 906 -30.97 -5.73 -60.62
CA ALA A 906 -29.85 -5.56 -61.54
C ALA A 906 -30.04 -4.33 -62.45
N GLY A 907 -29.07 -3.40 -62.47
CA GLY A 907 -29.19 -2.10 -63.15
C GLY A 907 -29.92 -0.98 -62.41
N GLY A 908 -30.39 -1.23 -61.18
CA GLY A 908 -31.00 -0.21 -60.32
C GLY A 908 -29.98 0.74 -59.68
N GLN A 909 -30.45 1.92 -59.31
CA GLN A 909 -29.67 2.90 -58.55
C GLN A 909 -29.72 2.55 -57.05
N VAL A 910 -28.56 2.51 -56.40
CA VAL A 910 -28.40 2.33 -54.95
C VAL A 910 -27.94 3.65 -54.35
N TYR A 911 -28.60 4.08 -53.28
CA TYR A 911 -28.28 5.28 -52.51
C TYR A 911 -27.65 4.89 -51.19
N PHE A 912 -26.64 5.68 -50.80
CA PHE A 912 -25.94 5.60 -49.53
C PHE A 912 -26.23 6.89 -48.78
N GLY A 913 -26.24 6.84 -47.44
CA GLY A 913 -26.46 8.03 -46.60
C GLY A 913 -25.59 9.21 -47.02
N ALA A 914 -26.07 10.44 -46.79
CA ALA A 914 -25.41 11.68 -47.22
C ALA A 914 -23.98 11.86 -46.66
N GLU A 915 -23.61 11.08 -45.66
CA GLU A 915 -22.29 11.05 -45.03
C GLU A 915 -21.26 10.21 -45.81
N ALA A 916 -21.65 9.46 -46.86
CA ALA A 916 -20.73 8.64 -47.65
C ALA A 916 -19.91 9.46 -48.66
N THR A 917 -18.58 9.38 -48.59
CA THR A 917 -17.63 10.06 -49.49
C THR A 917 -16.96 9.12 -50.48
N GLN A 918 -16.88 7.82 -50.16
CA GLN A 918 -16.36 6.78 -51.06
C GLN A 918 -17.11 5.47 -50.84
N ILE A 919 -17.43 4.78 -51.93
CA ILE A 919 -18.09 3.47 -51.92
C ILE A 919 -17.29 2.51 -52.79
N GLN A 920 -16.94 1.35 -52.24
CA GLN A 920 -16.28 0.26 -52.95
C GLN A 920 -17.13 -1.01 -52.82
N ILE A 921 -17.34 -1.71 -53.93
CA ILE A 921 -18.05 -2.99 -53.97
C ILE A 921 -17.06 -4.11 -54.26
N PHE A 922 -17.15 -5.18 -53.49
CA PHE A 922 -16.35 -6.39 -53.62
C PHE A 922 -17.25 -7.61 -53.85
N ASP A 923 -16.75 -8.59 -54.61
CA ASP A 923 -17.34 -9.93 -54.59
C ASP A 923 -17.03 -10.65 -53.25
N LEU A 924 -17.63 -11.82 -53.04
CA LEU A 924 -17.42 -12.61 -51.82
C LEU A 924 -16.00 -13.18 -51.67
N ASN A 925 -15.18 -13.11 -52.72
CA ASN A 925 -13.77 -13.50 -52.68
C ASN A 925 -12.85 -12.30 -52.39
N GLY A 926 -13.42 -11.12 -52.12
CA GLY A 926 -12.68 -9.90 -51.78
C GLY A 926 -12.11 -9.14 -52.99
N LYS A 927 -12.50 -9.47 -54.22
CA LYS A 927 -12.09 -8.72 -55.41
C LYS A 927 -12.94 -7.47 -55.58
N GLU A 928 -12.30 -6.31 -55.72
CA GLU A 928 -12.98 -5.04 -56.00
C GLU A 928 -13.59 -5.04 -57.42
N LEU A 929 -14.87 -4.65 -57.52
CA LEU A 929 -15.65 -4.58 -58.74
C LEU A 929 -15.97 -3.14 -59.15
N ILE A 930 -16.29 -2.28 -58.19
CA ILE A 930 -16.72 -0.88 -58.40
C ILE A 930 -16.13 -0.02 -57.29
N SER A 931 -15.65 1.18 -57.63
CA SER A 931 -15.23 2.22 -56.69
C SER A 931 -15.72 3.59 -57.18
N VAL A 932 -16.48 4.30 -56.35
CA VAL A 932 -17.05 5.63 -56.67
C VAL A 932 -16.93 6.59 -55.49
N SER A 933 -16.88 7.88 -55.76
CA SER A 933 -16.82 8.95 -54.74
C SER A 933 -18.11 9.77 -54.67
N THR A 934 -19.23 9.16 -55.04
CA THR A 934 -20.58 9.75 -55.01
C THR A 934 -21.45 8.99 -54.00
N PRO A 935 -22.44 9.62 -53.33
CA PRO A 935 -23.29 8.94 -52.34
C PRO A 935 -24.35 8.02 -52.98
N TYR A 936 -24.15 7.60 -54.22
CA TYR A 936 -25.00 6.67 -54.96
C TYR A 936 -24.17 5.96 -56.03
N LEU A 937 -24.64 4.78 -56.48
CA LEU A 937 -24.08 4.04 -57.60
C LEU A 937 -25.16 3.32 -58.41
N ASN A 938 -24.81 2.90 -59.62
CA ASN A 938 -25.69 2.11 -60.49
C ASN A 938 -25.20 0.66 -60.57
N ALA A 939 -26.09 -0.29 -60.28
CA ALA A 939 -25.81 -1.73 -60.29
C ALA A 939 -25.86 -2.39 -61.69
N LEU A 940 -25.72 -1.62 -62.79
CA LEU A 940 -25.80 -2.11 -64.18
C LEU A 940 -24.79 -3.20 -64.52
N ASN A 941 -23.62 -3.20 -63.86
CA ASN A 941 -22.53 -4.14 -64.11
C ASN A 941 -22.38 -5.20 -63.01
N LEU A 942 -23.39 -5.35 -62.14
CA LEU A 942 -23.41 -6.37 -61.10
C LEU A 942 -24.39 -7.48 -61.49
N GLU A 943 -23.90 -8.72 -61.55
CA GLU A 943 -24.76 -9.91 -61.70
C GLU A 943 -25.61 -10.12 -60.44
N LYS A 944 -26.65 -10.95 -60.54
CA LYS A 944 -27.49 -11.30 -59.39
C LYS A 944 -26.65 -11.99 -58.32
N GLY A 945 -26.68 -11.48 -57.08
CA GLY A 945 -25.82 -12.00 -56.02
C GLY A 945 -25.72 -11.10 -54.80
N ILE A 946 -24.88 -11.53 -53.86
CA ILE A 946 -24.56 -10.79 -52.63
C ILE A 946 -23.15 -10.24 -52.78
N TYR A 947 -23.00 -8.95 -52.51
CA TYR A 947 -21.74 -8.23 -52.57
C TYR A 947 -21.41 -7.59 -51.23
N ILE A 948 -20.12 -7.39 -50.97
CA ILE A 948 -19.63 -6.64 -49.81
C ILE A 948 -19.43 -5.19 -50.24
N VAL A 949 -19.96 -4.25 -49.48
CA VAL A 949 -19.80 -2.82 -49.74
C VAL A 949 -19.02 -2.18 -48.61
N LYS A 950 -17.90 -1.55 -48.94
CA LYS A 950 -17.07 -0.75 -48.04
C LYS A 950 -17.36 0.72 -48.31
N ILE A 951 -17.70 1.47 -47.27
CA ILE A 951 -18.13 2.87 -47.36
C ILE A 951 -17.23 3.71 -46.47
N ARG A 952 -16.58 4.73 -47.04
CA ARG A 952 -15.87 5.76 -46.26
C ARG A 952 -16.78 6.96 -46.04
N THR A 953 -16.79 7.50 -44.84
CA THR A 953 -17.62 8.65 -44.46
C THR A 953 -16.87 9.98 -44.59
N ILE A 954 -17.61 11.09 -44.44
CA ILE A 954 -17.03 12.44 -44.29
C ILE A 954 -16.11 12.57 -43.07
N SER A 955 -16.34 11.79 -42.01
CA SER A 955 -15.51 11.77 -40.80
C SER A 955 -14.28 10.88 -40.91
N GLY A 956 -14.02 10.29 -42.09
CA GLY A 956 -12.88 9.40 -42.33
C GLY A 956 -13.10 7.95 -41.85
N SER A 957 -14.22 7.65 -41.19
CA SER A 957 -14.56 6.29 -40.75
C SER A 957 -14.91 5.38 -41.93
N THR A 958 -14.71 4.07 -41.75
CA THR A 958 -15.01 3.05 -42.77
C THR A 958 -16.04 2.06 -42.23
N GLN A 959 -17.18 1.92 -42.93
CA GLN A 959 -18.23 0.95 -42.63
C GLN A 959 -18.27 -0.16 -43.69
N VAL A 960 -18.64 -1.37 -43.30
CA VAL A 960 -18.82 -2.51 -44.22
C VAL A 960 -20.24 -3.05 -44.09
N THR A 961 -20.92 -3.26 -45.22
CA THR A 961 -22.29 -3.80 -45.26
C THR A 961 -22.49 -4.69 -46.49
N LYS A 962 -23.64 -5.36 -46.59
CA LYS A 962 -24.00 -6.21 -47.73
C LYS A 962 -24.90 -5.47 -48.71
N LEU A 963 -24.72 -5.72 -50.00
CA LEU A 963 -25.67 -5.33 -51.06
C LEU A 963 -26.20 -6.59 -51.75
N VAL A 964 -27.52 -6.71 -51.84
CA VAL A 964 -28.19 -7.81 -52.54
C VAL A 964 -28.71 -7.28 -53.88
N VAL A 965 -28.24 -7.87 -54.99
CA VAL A 965 -28.71 -7.57 -56.34
C VAL A 965 -29.62 -8.70 -56.83
N ASN A 966 -30.88 -8.37 -57.10
CA ASN A 966 -31.95 -9.29 -57.53
C ASN A 966 -32.18 -9.32 -59.03
#